data_AF-B4QSN7-F1
#
_entry.id   AF-B4QSN7-F1
#
_cell.length_a   1.000
_cell.length_b   1.000
_cell.length_c   1.000
_cell.angle_alpha   90.00
_cell.angle_beta   90.00
_cell.angle_gamma   90.00
#
_symmetry.space_group_name_H-M   'P 1'
#
loop_
_entity.id
_entity.type
_entity.pdbx_description
1 polymer ?
#
loop_
_entity_poly.entity_id
_entity_poly.type
_entity_poly.pdbx_seq_one_letter_code
_entity_poly.pdbx_strand_id
1 'polypeptide(L)'
;MDNYRGPAEESFTIKQLDVQLFERMSKDFGFDYQKILITQILSILSAQELRFEVKRDTFGDEELVMLSSAQEMRDMCQPYINEINNVELFTSKLKHFIEDINIYFYELYMCVITLLMYFDSAPKEMEIWMNILHFLRHKMITRRRNRPGQVETDTWLKSQRENGVMPKISRYRLPFKPIVEQPLKDILDSELNVDNCQSWFPLIQMYTALKGSKDSSQNCDYFCMSAVKNSISEYKSKNDSESWSLHPTNNAFLQSILRLVEKVNNPNKAFLILYFVSNYARDGADQVEASYECWKFVKEKGHLITDPKSREQVAKVKRRYPIQKTQHLLYVYGLTDEKLLRQVENPTELIQALYHHELILKSSKVDINALVAEIAKLHDLCLATIQYRLLQKWLALTMESTGDGTILEETFMEEQNWPEQANGAESSNSQDASENVNRAFYILSSWPKAEAVKFLVGLIFKGGSVNTSTQLQMYECYSKLNDGSNSFTNTISQRQFISIKCVHELKALGYKSNLEKFSDDHCNKIDILKMIWQRNAQNPLSLEVMANICLGFDIHLPQIWNGILKRMVMFHMVRELNALLDVLSCRPHLLHLDGLAQAWDYVLCHPLQNAVELRSFKQEELLHKTLLRLQGCPVVHALNLLQFAQLCTVVHRPHMAAALLTFCQSAEQRQKIKKMIHSHPVENLRQQILDLEDAGILPVVLNFALKELNL
;
A
#
# COMPACT_ATOMS: atom_id res chain seq x y z
N MET A 1 79.74 24.45 -14.10
CA MET A 1 80.89 24.90 -13.31
C MET A 1 80.81 24.17 -11.99
N ASP A 2 81.58 23.11 -11.89
CA ASP A 2 81.69 22.25 -10.72
C ASP A 2 82.27 23.03 -9.54
N ASN A 3 81.57 23.04 -8.42
CA ASN A 3 82.15 23.35 -7.12
C ASN A 3 82.04 22.10 -6.25
N TYR A 4 83.16 21.37 -6.21
CA TYR A 4 83.51 20.37 -5.21
C TYR A 4 83.19 20.91 -3.79
N ARG A 5 82.20 20.31 -3.13
CA ARG A 5 82.15 20.23 -1.66
C ARG A 5 82.62 18.82 -1.28
N GLY A 6 83.61 18.76 -0.38
CA GLY A 6 84.31 17.53 -0.04
C GLY A 6 83.47 16.49 0.71
N PRO A 7 83.90 15.21 0.75
CA PRO A 7 83.08 14.07 1.17
C PRO A 7 82.99 13.86 2.69
N ALA A 8 83.42 14.83 3.51
CA ALA A 8 83.57 14.62 4.95
C ALA A 8 82.29 14.93 5.76
N GLU A 9 81.37 15.74 5.25
CA GLU A 9 80.14 16.12 5.97
C GLU A 9 78.98 15.14 5.78
N GLU A 10 78.99 14.30 4.74
CA GLU A 10 77.88 13.39 4.41
C GLU A 10 77.94 12.03 5.13
N SER A 11 79.01 11.74 5.88
CA SER A 11 79.23 10.40 6.46
C SER A 11 78.82 10.22 7.92
N PHE A 12 78.34 11.27 8.59
CA PHE A 12 77.95 11.23 10.01
C PHE A 12 76.49 10.84 10.28
N THR A 13 75.66 10.75 9.25
CA THR A 13 74.19 10.92 9.38
C THR A 13 73.38 9.66 9.69
N ILE A 14 73.96 8.46 9.79
CA ILE A 14 73.17 7.21 9.93
C ILE A 14 73.57 6.32 11.12
N LYS A 15 74.72 6.56 11.76
CA LYS A 15 75.10 5.80 12.98
C LYS A 15 74.78 6.64 14.22
N GLN A 16 74.07 6.06 15.19
CA GLN A 16 73.95 6.63 16.54
C GLN A 16 75.36 6.74 17.13
N LEU A 17 75.91 7.95 17.13
CA LEU A 17 77.24 8.23 17.66
C LEU A 17 77.10 8.65 19.12
N ASP A 18 78.02 8.19 19.95
CA ASP A 18 78.01 8.49 21.39
C ASP A 18 78.14 10.00 21.63
N VAL A 19 77.39 10.50 22.62
CA VAL A 19 77.39 11.90 23.05
C VAL A 19 78.80 12.36 23.43
N GLN A 20 79.58 11.49 24.08
CA GLN A 20 80.96 11.78 24.47
C GLN A 20 81.89 11.97 23.26
N LEU A 21 81.59 11.32 22.13
CA LEU A 21 82.34 11.48 20.90
C LEU A 21 82.03 12.82 20.24
N PHE A 22 80.76 13.25 20.24
CA PHE A 22 80.38 14.58 19.73
C PHE A 22 80.99 15.71 20.54
N GLU A 23 81.12 15.55 21.86
CA GLU A 23 81.76 16.54 22.72
C GLU A 23 83.26 16.68 22.39
N ARG A 24 83.95 15.56 22.18
CA ARG A 24 85.37 15.56 21.75
C ARG A 24 85.54 16.16 20.36
N MET A 25 84.71 15.74 19.39
CA MET A 25 84.76 16.26 18.03
C MET A 25 84.47 17.76 17.96
N SER A 26 83.53 18.26 18.76
CA SER A 26 83.26 19.69 18.83
C SER A 26 84.47 20.48 19.35
N LYS A 27 85.17 19.95 20.38
CA LYS A 27 86.39 20.55 20.93
C LYS A 27 87.56 20.51 19.95
N ASP A 28 87.75 19.39 19.26
CA ASP A 28 88.91 19.16 18.38
C ASP A 28 88.81 19.93 17.05
N PHE A 29 87.59 20.09 16.51
CA PHE A 29 87.35 20.73 15.21
C PHE A 29 86.71 22.12 15.28
N GLY A 30 86.41 22.63 16.48
CA GLY A 30 85.80 23.95 16.69
C GLY A 30 84.34 24.06 16.23
N PHE A 31 83.64 22.94 16.09
CA PHE A 31 82.23 22.94 15.72
C PHE A 31 81.33 23.33 16.90
N ASP A 32 80.18 23.93 16.60
CA ASP A 32 79.16 24.23 17.61
C ASP A 32 78.50 22.93 18.09
N TYR A 33 78.85 22.49 19.30
CA TYR A 33 78.36 21.26 19.93
C TYR A 33 76.83 21.18 19.92
N GLN A 34 76.15 22.29 20.21
CA GLN A 34 74.69 22.34 20.28
C GLN A 34 74.07 22.17 18.89
N LYS A 35 74.66 22.77 17.85
CA LYS A 35 74.21 22.53 16.46
C LYS A 35 74.42 21.09 16.02
N ILE A 36 75.50 20.42 16.45
CA ILE A 36 75.73 19.00 16.15
C ILE A 36 74.64 18.14 16.80
N LEU A 37 74.39 18.30 18.10
CA LEU A 37 73.35 17.55 18.82
C LEU A 37 71.98 17.72 18.17
N ILE A 38 71.59 18.95 17.83
CA ILE A 38 70.31 19.24 17.18
C ILE A 38 70.25 18.59 15.79
N THR A 39 71.34 18.66 15.02
CA THR A 39 71.38 18.05 13.68
C THR A 39 71.31 16.53 13.75
N GLN A 40 71.93 15.92 14.77
CA GLN A 40 71.82 14.48 15.03
C GLN A 40 70.38 14.07 15.34
N ILE A 41 69.68 14.80 16.23
CA ILE A 41 68.28 14.50 16.55
C ILE A 41 67.40 14.62 15.32
N LEU A 42 67.56 15.69 14.52
CA LEU A 42 66.80 15.86 13.28
C LEU A 42 67.12 14.76 12.25
N SER A 43 68.37 14.29 12.20
CA SER A 43 68.77 13.16 11.34
C SER A 43 68.12 11.84 11.80
N ILE A 44 68.06 11.60 13.12
CA ILE A 44 67.38 10.43 13.68
C ILE A 44 65.89 10.48 13.34
N LEU A 45 65.24 11.64 13.51
CA LEU A 45 63.81 11.82 13.21
C LEU A 45 63.50 11.74 11.71
N SER A 46 64.36 12.29 10.84
CA SER A 46 64.17 12.25 9.39
C SER A 46 64.45 10.87 8.79
N ALA A 47 65.31 10.08 9.43
CA ALA A 47 65.59 8.70 9.04
C ALA A 47 64.46 7.71 9.40
N GLN A 48 63.43 8.15 10.15
CA GLN A 48 62.32 7.29 10.51
C GLN A 48 61.46 6.96 9.29
N GLU A 49 61.26 5.67 9.06
CA GLU A 49 60.39 5.19 7.99
C GLU A 49 59.01 4.82 8.53
N LEU A 50 57.99 5.13 7.74
CA LEU A 50 56.61 4.73 8.01
C LEU A 50 56.43 3.22 7.72
N ARG A 51 56.59 2.38 8.75
CA ARG A 51 56.51 0.91 8.63
C ARG A 51 55.23 0.38 9.27
N PHE A 52 54.52 -0.45 8.52
CA PHE A 52 53.25 -1.05 8.95
C PHE A 52 53.00 -2.41 8.31
N GLU A 53 52.20 -3.22 8.99
CA GLU A 53 51.70 -4.52 8.54
C GLU A 53 50.17 -4.49 8.48
N VAL A 54 49.60 -5.38 7.67
CA VAL A 54 48.14 -5.58 7.59
C VAL A 54 47.84 -6.99 8.05
N LYS A 55 47.10 -7.11 9.15
CA LYS A 55 46.57 -8.39 9.65
C LYS A 55 45.14 -8.55 9.16
N ARG A 56 44.70 -9.80 9.02
CA ARG A 56 43.30 -10.11 8.75
C ARG A 56 42.68 -10.72 9.99
N ASP A 57 41.52 -10.22 10.36
CA ASP A 57 40.76 -10.75 11.48
C ASP A 57 40.07 -12.09 11.11
N THR A 58 39.30 -12.65 12.05
CA THR A 58 38.56 -13.90 11.85
C THR A 58 37.44 -13.80 10.81
N PHE A 59 36.98 -12.59 10.49
CA PHE A 59 35.92 -12.31 9.51
C PHE A 59 36.46 -11.92 8.14
N GLY A 60 37.79 -11.80 8.00
CA GLY A 60 38.48 -11.45 6.76
C GLY A 60 38.73 -9.95 6.57
N ASP A 61 38.41 -9.13 7.57
CA ASP A 61 38.60 -7.69 7.55
C ASP A 61 40.08 -7.32 7.77
N GLU A 62 40.55 -6.31 7.03
CA GLU A 62 41.94 -5.84 7.06
C GLU A 62 42.16 -4.82 8.20
N GLU A 63 43.05 -5.17 9.13
CA GLU A 63 43.48 -4.33 10.25
C GLU A 63 44.95 -3.87 10.09
N LEU A 64 45.17 -2.57 10.26
CA LEU A 64 46.48 -1.92 10.22
C LEU A 64 47.20 -2.07 11.57
N VAL A 65 48.42 -2.62 11.54
CA VAL A 65 49.32 -2.67 12.69
C VAL A 65 50.57 -1.84 12.38
N MET A 66 50.78 -0.76 13.14
CA MET A 66 51.99 0.04 13.03
C MET A 66 53.16 -0.65 13.72
N LEU A 67 54.30 -0.68 13.03
CA LEU A 67 55.56 -1.19 13.59
C LEU A 67 56.38 -0.07 14.23
N SER A 68 56.17 1.18 13.81
CA SER A 68 56.84 2.35 14.38
C SER A 68 56.14 2.80 15.66
N SER A 69 56.91 3.11 16.72
CA SER A 69 56.40 3.64 17.99
C SER A 69 56.95 5.04 18.29
N ALA A 70 56.08 5.97 18.70
CA ALA A 70 56.49 7.31 19.12
C ALA A 70 57.43 7.29 20.33
N GLN A 71 57.27 6.32 21.24
CA GLN A 71 58.12 6.19 22.41
C GLN A 71 59.52 5.71 22.03
N GLU A 72 59.62 4.71 21.15
CA GLU A 72 60.93 4.21 20.67
C GLU A 72 61.70 5.30 19.93
N MET A 73 61.02 6.09 19.09
CA MET A 73 61.62 7.25 18.41
C MET A 73 62.15 8.29 19.41
N ARG A 74 61.41 8.54 20.49
CA ARG A 74 61.84 9.44 21.56
C ARG A 74 63.02 8.88 22.34
N ASP A 75 63.00 7.60 22.67
CA ASP A 75 64.07 6.93 23.43
C ASP A 75 65.40 6.97 22.68
N MET A 76 65.38 6.84 21.34
CA MET A 76 66.58 7.02 20.50
C MET A 76 67.15 8.44 20.55
N CYS A 77 66.30 9.44 20.74
CA CYS A 77 66.72 10.84 20.83
C CYS A 77 67.13 11.25 22.26
N GLN A 78 66.69 10.50 23.28
CA GLN A 78 66.82 10.86 24.70
C GLN A 78 68.26 11.16 25.16
N PRO A 79 69.29 10.41 24.74
CA PRO A 79 70.68 10.70 25.13
C PRO A 79 71.15 12.09 24.70
N TYR A 80 70.74 12.53 23.50
CA TYR A 80 71.11 13.82 22.95
C TYR A 80 70.25 14.96 23.53
N ILE A 81 68.98 14.68 23.81
CA ILE A 81 68.03 15.64 24.41
C ILE A 81 68.52 16.13 25.77
N ASN A 82 69.08 15.23 26.59
CA ASN A 82 69.56 15.56 27.93
C ASN A 82 70.72 16.59 27.93
N GLU A 83 71.43 16.73 26.82
CA GLU A 83 72.60 17.62 26.66
C GLU A 83 72.28 18.93 25.91
N ILE A 84 71.00 19.16 25.57
CA ILE A 84 70.56 20.38 24.90
C ILE A 84 70.48 21.52 25.91
N ASN A 85 71.30 22.54 25.68
CA ASN A 85 71.26 23.81 26.39
C ASN A 85 70.61 24.92 25.55
N ASN A 86 70.76 24.88 24.21
CA ASN A 86 70.15 25.88 23.31
C ASN A 86 68.74 25.45 22.89
N VAL A 87 67.80 25.59 23.83
CA VAL A 87 66.39 25.18 23.66
C VAL A 87 65.68 25.97 22.55
N GLU A 88 65.96 27.26 22.39
CA GLU A 88 65.33 28.10 21.36
C GLU A 88 65.70 27.65 19.94
N LEU A 89 66.99 27.37 19.70
CA LEU A 89 67.45 26.88 18.39
C LEU A 89 66.88 25.48 18.10
N PHE A 90 66.80 24.62 19.11
CA PHE A 90 66.24 23.27 18.94
C PHE A 90 64.75 23.30 18.60
N THR A 91 63.97 24.03 19.38
CA THR A 91 62.51 24.10 19.24
C THR A 91 62.08 24.82 17.96
N SER A 92 62.82 25.84 17.51
CA SER A 92 62.58 26.48 16.20
C SER A 92 62.83 25.53 15.03
N LYS A 93 63.91 24.74 15.08
CA LYS A 93 64.18 23.71 14.06
C LYS A 93 63.16 22.57 14.09
N LEU A 94 62.69 22.15 15.26
CA LEU A 94 61.62 21.15 15.36
C LEU A 94 60.29 21.66 14.77
N LYS A 95 59.94 22.93 14.99
CA LYS A 95 58.76 23.56 14.39
C LYS A 95 58.84 23.55 12.86
N HIS A 96 60.01 23.83 12.29
CA HIS A 96 60.20 23.69 10.84
C HIS A 96 60.11 22.23 10.39
N PHE A 97 60.68 21.30 11.15
CA PHE A 97 60.65 19.87 10.80
C PHE A 97 59.24 19.30 10.73
N ILE A 98 58.31 19.77 11.58
CA ILE A 98 56.88 19.37 11.54
C ILE A 98 56.26 19.55 10.14
N GLU A 99 56.67 20.59 9.42
CA GLU A 99 56.13 20.91 8.09
C GLU A 99 56.48 19.85 7.04
N ASP A 100 57.61 19.16 7.23
CA ASP A 100 58.19 18.17 6.32
C ASP A 100 57.76 16.73 6.64
N ILE A 101 57.05 16.51 7.76
CA ILE A 101 56.60 15.18 8.17
C ILE A 101 55.55 14.64 7.16
N ASN A 102 55.65 13.34 6.85
CA ASN A 102 54.65 12.65 6.05
C ASN A 102 53.27 12.74 6.71
N ILE A 103 52.27 13.23 5.97
CA ILE A 103 50.90 13.51 6.43
C ILE A 103 50.16 12.30 7.06
N TYR A 104 50.61 11.06 6.84
CA TYR A 104 50.04 9.83 7.43
C TYR A 104 50.84 9.27 8.63
N PHE A 105 51.99 9.86 8.96
CA PHE A 105 52.90 9.35 9.98
C PHE A 105 52.59 9.91 11.37
N TYR A 106 51.45 9.48 11.92
CA TYR A 106 50.93 9.97 13.20
C TYR A 106 51.93 9.84 14.35
N GLU A 107 52.69 8.75 14.40
CA GLU A 107 53.68 8.47 15.43
C GLU A 107 54.83 9.48 15.44
N LEU A 108 55.28 9.92 14.26
CA LEU A 108 56.35 10.92 14.15
C LEU A 108 55.84 12.29 14.58
N TYR A 109 54.61 12.67 14.18
CA TYR A 109 53.96 13.89 14.69
C TYR A 109 53.83 13.86 16.22
N MET A 110 53.31 12.76 16.78
CA MET A 110 53.18 12.60 18.24
C MET A 110 54.54 12.72 18.95
N CYS A 111 55.60 12.11 18.42
CA CYS A 111 56.95 12.22 18.97
C CYS A 111 57.43 13.68 18.99
N VAL A 112 57.34 14.39 17.86
CA VAL A 112 57.84 15.77 17.75
C VAL A 112 57.03 16.74 18.61
N ILE A 113 55.70 16.59 18.66
CA ILE A 113 54.83 17.39 19.55
C ILE A 113 55.20 17.13 21.02
N THR A 114 55.41 15.88 21.41
CA THR A 114 55.82 15.52 22.78
C THR A 114 57.16 16.17 23.15
N LEU A 115 58.12 16.23 22.22
CA LEU A 115 59.39 16.92 22.42
C LEU A 115 59.20 18.42 22.60
N LEU A 116 58.35 19.06 21.78
CA LEU A 116 58.05 20.49 21.92
C LEU A 116 57.33 20.81 23.24
N MET A 117 56.44 19.92 23.70
CA MET A 117 55.76 20.04 24.99
C MET A 117 56.74 19.87 26.16
N TYR A 118 57.70 18.94 26.06
CA TYR A 118 58.72 18.73 27.10
C TYR A 118 59.58 19.99 27.37
N PHE A 119 59.79 20.82 26.35
CA PHE A 119 60.54 22.08 26.45
C PHE A 119 59.63 23.33 26.59
N ASP A 120 58.36 23.16 26.97
CA ASP A 120 57.37 24.24 27.13
C ASP A 120 57.28 25.21 25.92
N SER A 121 57.61 24.69 24.73
CA SER A 121 57.74 25.48 23.49
C SER A 121 56.67 25.14 22.45
N ALA A 122 55.76 24.23 22.79
CA ALA A 122 54.61 23.86 21.98
C ALA A 122 53.55 24.99 21.99
N PRO A 123 53.04 25.40 20.81
CA PRO A 123 51.83 26.22 20.72
C PRO A 123 50.65 25.58 21.46
N LYS A 124 49.74 26.39 22.00
CA LYS A 124 48.56 25.93 22.74
C LYS A 124 47.67 24.99 21.92
N GLU A 125 47.67 25.18 20.60
CA GLU A 125 46.94 24.38 19.63
C GLU A 125 47.47 22.93 19.54
N MET A 126 48.75 22.70 19.84
CA MET A 126 49.38 21.38 19.69
C MET A 126 48.89 20.36 20.73
N GLU A 127 48.34 20.79 21.87
CA GLU A 127 47.66 19.87 22.79
C GLU A 127 46.41 19.26 22.14
N ILE A 128 45.64 20.07 21.40
CA ILE A 128 44.48 19.61 20.66
C ILE A 128 44.92 18.71 19.49
N TRP A 129 46.04 19.03 18.84
CA TRP A 129 46.62 18.20 17.79
C TRP A 129 46.98 16.80 18.32
N MET A 130 47.55 16.71 19.52
CA MET A 130 47.86 15.43 20.16
C MET A 130 46.60 14.60 20.42
N ASN A 131 45.52 15.22 20.92
CA ASN A 131 44.24 14.54 21.13
C ASN A 131 43.61 14.05 19.81
N ILE A 132 43.71 14.86 18.74
CA ILE A 132 43.28 14.48 17.39
C ILE A 132 44.10 13.28 16.88
N LEU A 133 45.43 13.30 17.04
CA LEU A 133 46.31 12.20 16.65
C LEU A 133 45.98 10.91 17.40
N HIS A 134 45.72 10.98 18.70
CA HIS A 134 45.28 9.82 19.48
C HIS A 134 43.96 9.27 18.95
N PHE A 135 42.97 10.13 18.72
CA PHE A 135 41.68 9.72 18.16
C PHE A 135 41.85 9.05 16.79
N LEU A 136 42.60 9.68 15.87
CA LEU A 136 42.85 9.14 14.54
C LEU A 136 43.63 7.83 14.60
N ARG A 137 44.64 7.71 15.47
CA ARG A 137 45.39 6.45 15.65
C ARG A 137 44.47 5.30 16.08
N HIS A 138 43.52 5.56 16.97
CA HIS A 138 42.59 4.53 17.43
C HIS A 138 41.47 4.24 16.43
N LYS A 139 40.98 5.24 15.69
CA LYS A 139 39.90 5.07 14.71
C LYS A 139 40.35 4.51 13.38
N MET A 140 41.56 4.84 12.93
CA MET A 140 42.07 4.53 11.58
C MET A 140 42.87 3.24 11.56
N ILE A 141 42.30 2.19 12.14
CA ILE A 141 42.86 0.83 12.18
C ILE A 141 42.28 -0.06 11.08
N THR A 142 41.01 0.13 10.72
CA THR A 142 40.36 -0.61 9.64
C THR A 142 40.52 0.13 8.31
N ARG A 143 40.43 -0.62 7.21
CA ARG A 143 40.44 -0.03 5.87
C ARG A 143 39.31 0.99 5.69
N ARG A 144 39.62 2.16 5.12
CA ARG A 144 38.66 3.20 4.75
C ARG A 144 37.73 2.69 3.66
N ARG A 145 36.46 3.10 3.72
CA ARG A 145 35.47 2.80 2.67
C ARG A 145 35.78 3.54 1.38
N ASN A 146 36.17 4.81 1.50
CA ASN A 146 36.38 5.69 0.36
C ASN A 146 37.85 5.84 0.00
N ARG A 147 38.06 6.21 -1.26
CA ARG A 147 39.39 6.57 -1.77
C ARG A 147 39.74 7.99 -1.30
N PRO A 148 41.05 8.31 -1.21
CA PRO A 148 41.52 9.66 -0.94
C PRO A 148 40.81 10.73 -1.78
N GLY A 149 40.39 11.80 -1.11
CA GLY A 149 39.73 12.93 -1.75
C GLY A 149 40.69 13.81 -2.56
N GLN A 150 40.15 14.82 -3.24
CA GLN A 150 40.95 15.74 -4.05
C GLN A 150 41.92 16.56 -3.19
N VAL A 151 41.46 17.14 -2.07
CA VAL A 151 42.32 17.91 -1.16
C VAL A 151 43.47 17.08 -0.59
N GLU A 152 43.18 15.83 -0.23
CA GLU A 152 44.18 14.86 0.25
C GLU A 152 45.22 14.56 -0.85
N THR A 153 44.77 14.36 -2.08
CA THR A 153 45.63 14.10 -3.24
C THR A 153 46.50 15.30 -3.59
N ASP A 154 45.93 16.50 -3.64
CA ASP A 154 46.65 17.74 -3.95
C ASP A 154 47.69 18.07 -2.87
N THR A 155 47.36 17.82 -1.60
CA THR A 155 48.30 18.02 -0.49
C THR A 155 49.46 17.03 -0.58
N TRP A 156 49.16 15.76 -0.87
CA TRP A 156 50.19 14.73 -1.07
C TRP A 156 51.15 15.12 -2.20
N LEU A 157 50.61 15.51 -3.35
CA LEU A 157 51.39 15.91 -4.52
C LEU A 157 52.28 17.13 -4.26
N LYS A 158 51.84 18.09 -3.43
CA LYS A 158 52.66 19.24 -3.01
C LYS A 158 53.78 18.85 -2.05
N SER A 159 53.56 17.84 -1.21
CA SER A 159 54.54 17.39 -0.21
C SER A 159 55.67 16.53 -0.80
N GLN A 160 55.45 15.93 -1.98
CA GLN A 160 56.44 15.10 -2.66
C GLN A 160 57.08 15.83 -3.85
N ARG A 161 58.42 15.75 -3.97
CA ARG A 161 59.18 16.40 -5.05
C ARG A 161 59.20 15.61 -6.37
N GLU A 162 58.63 14.40 -6.40
CA GLU A 162 58.56 13.53 -7.58
C GLU A 162 57.15 12.96 -7.78
N ASN A 163 56.83 12.54 -9.02
CA ASN A 163 55.53 12.02 -9.45
C ASN A 163 55.08 10.79 -8.62
N GLY A 164 54.45 11.06 -7.48
CA GLY A 164 54.15 10.05 -6.47
C GLY A 164 52.74 9.45 -6.63
N VAL A 165 52.70 8.14 -6.88
CA VAL A 165 51.50 7.33 -6.61
C VAL A 165 51.16 7.45 -5.12
N MET A 166 49.87 7.53 -4.79
CA MET A 166 49.41 7.61 -3.41
C MET A 166 49.93 6.41 -2.58
N PRO A 167 50.45 6.63 -1.35
CA PRO A 167 51.06 5.58 -0.55
C PRO A 167 50.01 4.59 -0.08
N LYS A 168 50.37 3.30 0.06
CA LYS A 168 49.43 2.22 0.46
C LYS A 168 48.72 2.51 1.79
N ILE A 169 49.36 3.24 2.70
CA ILE A 169 48.82 3.64 4.00
C ILE A 169 47.57 4.54 3.89
N SER A 170 47.39 5.27 2.78
CA SER A 170 46.23 6.17 2.58
C SER A 170 44.91 5.40 2.51
N ARG A 171 44.96 4.09 2.24
CA ARG A 171 43.79 3.19 2.30
C ARG A 171 43.27 2.99 3.72
N TYR A 172 44.06 3.33 4.73
CA TYR A 172 43.75 3.11 6.14
C TYR A 172 43.71 4.41 6.93
N ARG A 173 44.64 5.34 6.67
CA ARG A 173 44.77 6.60 7.42
C ARG A 173 44.27 7.80 6.63
N LEU A 174 43.77 8.79 7.36
CA LEU A 174 43.47 10.13 6.85
C LEU A 174 44.69 11.05 6.99
N PRO A 175 44.82 12.09 6.14
CA PRO A 175 45.95 12.99 6.21
C PRO A 175 45.83 13.93 7.42
N PHE A 176 46.72 13.81 8.39
CA PHE A 176 46.64 14.55 9.66
C PHE A 176 46.72 16.06 9.47
N LYS A 177 47.73 16.54 8.72
CA LYS A 177 47.98 17.97 8.52
C LYS A 177 46.79 18.70 7.88
N PRO A 178 46.19 18.21 6.77
CA PRO A 178 44.92 18.72 6.26
C PRO A 178 43.78 18.75 7.29
N ILE A 179 43.65 17.77 8.17
CA ILE A 179 42.58 17.75 9.18
C ILE A 179 42.66 18.95 10.13
N VAL A 180 43.87 19.37 10.53
CA VAL A 180 44.05 20.48 11.48
C VAL A 180 44.12 21.85 10.79
N GLU A 181 44.58 21.90 9.54
CA GLU A 181 44.76 23.14 8.79
C GLU A 181 43.55 23.54 7.94
N GLN A 182 42.98 22.60 7.19
CA GLN A 182 41.94 22.82 6.19
C GLN A 182 40.52 22.65 6.76
N PRO A 183 39.47 23.13 6.07
CA PRO A 183 38.09 22.89 6.49
C PRO A 183 37.79 21.39 6.58
N LEU A 184 37.37 20.93 7.75
CA LEU A 184 37.13 19.50 8.01
C LEU A 184 36.15 18.85 7.03
N LYS A 185 35.19 19.62 6.49
CA LYS A 185 34.23 19.16 5.48
C LYS A 185 34.89 18.63 4.21
N ASP A 186 36.01 19.21 3.79
CA ASP A 186 36.66 18.86 2.51
C ASP A 186 37.36 17.49 2.58
N ILE A 187 37.47 16.94 3.78
CA ILE A 187 38.12 15.65 4.08
C ILE A 187 37.10 14.64 4.59
N LEU A 188 36.27 15.06 5.56
CA LEU A 188 35.38 14.15 6.27
C LEU A 188 34.06 13.92 5.54
N ASP A 189 33.60 14.84 4.68
CA ASP A 189 32.26 14.71 4.06
C ASP A 189 32.10 13.39 3.32
N SER A 190 33.09 12.92 2.57
CA SER A 190 33.00 11.63 1.87
C SER A 190 33.06 10.43 2.81
N GLU A 191 33.70 10.52 3.98
CA GLU A 191 33.94 9.39 4.88
C GLU A 191 32.75 9.00 5.77
N LEU A 192 31.75 9.88 5.86
CA LEU A 192 30.62 9.68 6.77
C LEU A 192 29.47 8.91 6.13
N ASN A 193 28.88 8.03 6.91
CA ASN A 193 27.61 7.37 6.65
C ASN A 193 26.76 7.36 7.94
N VAL A 194 25.50 6.93 7.84
CA VAL A 194 24.58 6.97 8.98
C VAL A 194 25.09 6.14 10.17
N ASP A 195 25.78 5.02 9.91
CA ASP A 195 26.25 4.10 10.95
C ASP A 195 27.49 4.62 11.69
N ASN A 196 28.40 5.32 11.00
CA ASN A 196 29.68 5.76 11.58
C ASN A 196 29.67 7.22 12.07
N CYS A 197 28.72 8.05 11.65
CA CYS A 197 28.74 9.50 11.83
C CYS A 197 28.93 9.92 13.30
N GLN A 198 28.19 9.29 14.21
CA GLN A 198 28.26 9.62 15.65
C GLN A 198 29.65 9.38 16.24
N SER A 199 30.38 8.39 15.73
CA SER A 199 31.71 8.05 16.22
C SER A 199 32.77 9.11 15.89
N TRP A 200 32.47 10.01 14.94
CA TRP A 200 33.32 11.12 14.52
C TRP A 200 33.05 12.43 15.26
N PHE A 201 32.01 12.50 16.10
CA PHE A 201 31.70 13.71 16.89
C PHE A 201 32.87 14.20 17.78
N PRO A 202 33.66 13.32 18.43
CA PRO A 202 34.82 13.78 19.19
C PRO A 202 35.83 14.55 18.33
N LEU A 203 36.09 14.10 17.09
CA LEU A 203 36.97 14.81 16.16
C LEU A 203 36.41 16.19 15.79
N ILE A 204 35.12 16.26 15.49
CA ILE A 204 34.44 17.52 15.13
C ILE A 204 34.50 18.51 16.30
N GLN A 205 34.32 18.04 17.53
CA GLN A 205 34.44 18.85 18.75
C GLN A 205 35.86 19.39 18.94
N MET A 206 36.87 18.52 18.84
CA MET A 206 38.29 18.92 18.96
C MET A 206 38.69 19.92 17.87
N TYR A 207 38.29 19.69 16.61
CA TYR A 207 38.55 20.62 15.51
C TYR A 207 37.84 21.97 15.72
N THR A 208 36.61 21.97 16.23
CA THR A 208 35.87 23.21 16.51
C THR A 208 36.56 24.03 17.61
N ALA A 209 37.05 23.35 18.65
CA ALA A 209 37.86 23.97 19.71
C ALA A 209 39.17 24.56 19.15
N LEU A 210 39.84 23.83 18.23
CA LEU A 210 41.06 24.30 17.57
C LEU A 210 40.85 25.60 16.78
N LYS A 211 39.70 25.75 16.10
CA LYS A 211 39.37 26.97 15.34
C LYS A 211 38.78 28.08 16.22
N GLY A 212 38.68 27.89 17.54
CA GLY A 212 38.14 28.87 18.48
C GLY A 212 36.65 29.17 18.31
N SER A 213 35.91 28.31 17.58
CA SER A 213 34.46 28.47 17.36
C SER A 213 33.67 27.78 18.46
N LYS A 214 32.51 28.33 18.81
CA LYS A 214 31.56 27.72 19.76
C LYS A 214 30.49 26.87 19.07
N ASP A 215 30.52 26.75 17.74
CA ASP A 215 29.46 26.15 16.92
C ASP A 215 29.63 24.63 16.73
N SER A 216 30.12 23.93 17.76
CA SER A 216 30.38 22.48 17.66
C SER A 216 29.11 21.68 17.35
N SER A 217 27.98 22.09 17.93
CA SER A 217 26.67 21.49 17.65
C SER A 217 26.23 21.71 16.19
N GLN A 218 26.45 22.90 15.63
CA GLN A 218 26.10 23.19 14.23
C GLN A 218 26.96 22.38 13.25
N ASN A 219 28.24 22.20 13.57
CA ASN A 219 29.15 21.37 12.78
C ASN A 219 28.70 19.90 12.82
N CYS A 220 28.33 19.37 13.99
CA CYS A 220 27.79 18.01 14.11
C CYS A 220 26.49 17.85 13.29
N ASP A 221 25.58 18.82 13.36
CA ASP A 221 24.32 18.82 12.61
C ASP A 221 24.58 18.82 11.08
N TYR A 222 25.59 19.56 10.61
CA TYR A 222 26.02 19.55 9.20
C TYR A 222 26.49 18.16 8.77
N PHE A 223 27.37 17.54 9.56
CA PHE A 223 27.93 16.23 9.25
C PHE A 223 26.89 15.10 9.33
N CYS A 224 25.86 15.22 10.17
CA CYS A 224 24.72 14.32 10.16
C CYS A 224 23.98 14.34 8.81
N MET A 225 23.76 15.54 8.25
CA MET A 225 23.15 15.68 6.92
C MET A 225 24.03 15.11 5.81
N SER A 226 25.34 15.33 5.89
CA SER A 226 26.32 14.77 4.95
C SER A 226 26.30 13.23 4.96
N ALA A 227 26.32 12.63 6.16
CA ALA A 227 26.23 11.18 6.36
C ALA A 227 24.97 10.55 5.73
N VAL A 228 23.82 11.21 5.88
CA VAL A 228 22.54 10.76 5.30
C VAL A 228 22.59 10.85 3.77
N LYS A 229 23.09 11.96 3.22
CA LYS A 229 23.23 12.14 1.75
C LYS A 229 24.10 11.06 1.12
N ASN A 230 25.24 10.75 1.73
CA ASN A 230 26.15 9.72 1.23
C ASN A 230 25.49 8.34 1.26
N SER A 231 24.83 8.00 2.37
CA SER A 231 24.21 6.67 2.54
C SER A 231 23.06 6.45 1.55
N ILE A 232 22.26 7.49 1.28
CA ILE A 232 21.20 7.44 0.26
C ILE A 232 21.80 7.33 -1.14
N SER A 233 22.90 8.04 -1.42
CA SER A 233 23.56 7.99 -2.74
C SER A 233 24.15 6.61 -3.02
N GLU A 234 24.74 5.97 -2.01
CA GLU A 234 25.23 4.58 -2.08
C GLU A 234 24.09 3.58 -2.26
N TYR A 235 22.95 3.82 -1.62
CA TYR A 235 21.78 2.96 -1.76
C TYR A 235 21.19 3.02 -3.18
N LYS A 236 21.15 4.22 -3.78
CA LYS A 236 20.64 4.42 -5.14
C LYS A 236 21.49 3.77 -6.21
N SER A 237 22.81 3.76 -6.07
CA SER A 237 23.70 3.15 -7.07
C SER A 237 23.61 1.62 -7.11
N LYS A 238 22.96 0.98 -6.13
CA LYS A 238 22.81 -0.48 -6.02
C LYS A 238 21.47 -1.01 -6.55
N ASN A 239 20.49 -0.16 -6.88
CA ASN A 239 19.12 -0.59 -7.16
C ASN A 239 18.51 0.13 -8.38
N ASP A 240 18.27 -0.63 -9.47
CA ASP A 240 17.72 -0.14 -10.76
C ASP A 240 16.22 -0.45 -10.96
N SER A 241 15.53 -1.03 -9.97
CA SER A 241 14.12 -1.45 -10.12
C SER A 241 13.14 -0.35 -9.67
N GLU A 242 12.53 0.32 -10.65
CA GLU A 242 11.52 1.39 -10.50
C GLU A 242 10.11 0.90 -10.09
N SER A 243 9.91 -0.36 -9.74
CA SER A 243 8.58 -0.88 -9.39
C SER A 243 8.11 -0.41 -8.01
N TRP A 244 6.84 0.03 -7.91
CA TRP A 244 6.21 0.44 -6.66
C TRP A 244 6.18 -0.71 -5.63
N SER A 245 6.83 -0.50 -4.48
CA SER A 245 6.93 -1.53 -3.44
C SER A 245 5.73 -1.51 -2.48
N LEU A 246 5.08 -2.65 -2.25
CA LEU A 246 3.97 -2.76 -1.29
C LEU A 246 4.44 -2.96 0.16
N HIS A 247 5.64 -3.52 0.34
CA HIS A 247 6.19 -3.84 1.66
C HIS A 247 7.47 -3.05 1.92
N PRO A 248 7.72 -2.59 3.17
CA PRO A 248 8.96 -1.93 3.52
C PRO A 248 10.15 -2.86 3.31
N THR A 249 11.18 -2.40 2.61
CA THR A 249 12.38 -3.20 2.35
C THR A 249 13.56 -2.80 3.25
N ASN A 250 13.59 -1.56 3.74
CA ASN A 250 14.75 -1.03 4.49
C ASN A 250 14.38 -0.31 5.78
N ASN A 251 13.53 -0.92 6.60
CA ASN A 251 13.15 -0.34 7.90
C ASN A 251 14.40 -0.08 8.78
N ALA A 252 15.38 -0.99 8.79
CA ALA A 252 16.62 -0.82 9.57
C ALA A 252 17.39 0.46 9.21
N PHE A 253 17.48 0.80 7.91
CA PHE A 253 18.15 2.00 7.45
C PHE A 253 17.42 3.27 7.91
N LEU A 254 16.09 3.31 7.78
CA LEU A 254 15.29 4.42 8.28
C LEU A 254 15.45 4.59 9.79
N GLN A 255 15.45 3.49 10.56
CA GLN A 255 15.68 3.54 12.01
C GLN A 255 17.06 4.11 12.38
N SER A 256 18.11 3.76 11.64
CA SER A 256 19.44 4.35 11.85
C SER A 256 19.44 5.86 11.58
N ILE A 257 18.71 6.32 10.55
CA ILE A 257 18.55 7.75 10.27
C ILE A 257 17.79 8.44 11.41
N LEU A 258 16.69 7.87 11.90
CA LEU A 258 15.90 8.46 12.99
C LEU A 258 16.76 8.62 14.27
N ARG A 259 17.56 7.61 14.63
CA ARG A 259 18.52 7.69 15.74
C ARG A 259 19.56 8.80 15.55
N LEU A 260 20.00 9.03 14.31
CA LEU A 260 20.92 10.13 14.01
C LEU A 260 20.22 11.50 14.15
N VAL A 261 18.98 11.62 13.67
CA VAL A 261 18.16 12.84 13.77
C VAL A 261 17.88 13.22 15.23
N GLU A 262 17.71 12.25 16.13
CA GLU A 262 17.56 12.51 17.58
C GLU A 262 18.78 13.22 18.21
N LYS A 263 19.97 13.11 17.60
CA LYS A 263 21.20 13.77 18.07
C LYS A 263 21.40 15.16 17.46
N VAL A 264 20.58 15.55 16.48
CA VAL A 264 20.67 16.85 15.81
C VAL A 264 20.05 17.92 16.70
N ASN A 265 20.82 18.96 17.00
CA ASN A 265 20.41 20.00 17.94
C ASN A 265 19.48 21.02 17.28
N ASN A 266 19.76 21.38 16.03
CA ASN A 266 18.94 22.34 15.29
C ASN A 266 17.69 21.67 14.69
N PRO A 267 16.47 22.04 15.12
CA PRO A 267 15.23 21.44 14.63
C PRO A 267 15.03 21.64 13.12
N ASN A 268 15.56 22.72 12.55
CA ASN A 268 15.51 22.95 11.11
C ASN A 268 16.38 21.97 10.34
N LYS A 269 17.58 21.65 10.85
CA LYS A 269 18.47 20.65 10.23
C LYS A 269 17.90 19.25 10.36
N ALA A 270 17.33 18.91 11.50
CA ALA A 270 16.61 17.65 11.72
C ALA A 270 15.46 17.49 10.70
N PHE A 271 14.65 18.54 10.50
CA PHE A 271 13.61 18.56 9.48
C PHE A 271 14.18 18.36 8.07
N LEU A 272 15.23 19.09 7.69
CA LEU A 272 15.84 18.98 6.36
C LEU A 272 16.40 17.59 6.06
N ILE A 273 16.92 16.89 7.08
CA ILE A 273 17.33 15.49 6.96
C ILE A 273 16.13 14.60 6.64
N LEU A 274 15.06 14.69 7.45
CA LEU A 274 13.84 13.88 7.24
C LEU A 274 13.17 14.20 5.89
N TYR A 275 13.13 15.47 5.51
CA TYR A 275 12.62 15.93 4.22
C TYR A 275 13.47 15.41 3.04
N PHE A 276 14.79 15.35 3.19
CA PHE A 276 15.65 14.76 2.18
C PHE A 276 15.38 13.26 2.03
N VAL A 277 15.26 12.54 3.15
CA VAL A 277 15.01 11.10 3.16
C VAL A 277 13.65 10.77 2.54
N SER A 278 12.58 11.51 2.85
CA SER A 278 11.25 11.27 2.29
C SER A 278 11.20 11.44 0.77
N ASN A 279 11.95 12.40 0.20
CA ASN A 279 11.99 12.64 -1.24
C ASN A 279 12.88 11.65 -2.01
N TYR A 280 13.80 10.96 -1.34
CA TYR A 280 14.79 10.09 -1.98
C TYR A 280 14.70 8.61 -1.57
N ALA A 281 13.80 8.28 -0.65
CA ALA A 281 13.40 6.91 -0.36
C ALA A 281 12.72 6.26 -1.58
N ARG A 282 12.77 4.93 -1.64
CA ARG A 282 12.24 4.15 -2.76
C ARG A 282 10.72 4.21 -2.80
N ASP A 283 10.17 4.45 -3.99
CA ASP A 283 8.72 4.53 -4.22
C ASP A 283 7.95 3.32 -3.67
N GLY A 284 6.79 3.62 -3.09
CA GLY A 284 5.98 2.67 -2.36
C GLY A 284 6.16 2.76 -0.85
N ALA A 285 6.21 1.61 -0.18
CA ALA A 285 6.11 1.52 1.27
C ALA A 285 7.23 2.27 2.01
N ASP A 286 8.49 2.16 1.55
CA ASP A 286 9.63 2.84 2.19
C ASP A 286 9.51 4.37 2.10
N GLN A 287 9.08 4.90 0.96
CA GLN A 287 8.85 6.33 0.78
C GLN A 287 7.68 6.84 1.64
N VAL A 288 6.61 6.05 1.77
CA VAL A 288 5.46 6.40 2.60
C VAL A 288 5.83 6.44 4.08
N GLU A 289 6.65 5.49 4.54
CA GLU A 289 7.14 5.44 5.92
C GLU A 289 8.08 6.62 6.23
N ALA A 290 9.02 6.91 5.32
CA ALA A 290 9.90 8.08 5.46
C ALA A 290 9.10 9.40 5.43
N SER A 291 8.09 9.51 4.57
CA SER A 291 7.17 10.66 4.53
C SER A 291 6.31 10.76 5.79
N TYR A 292 5.89 9.65 6.39
CA TYR A 292 5.15 9.63 7.65
C TYR A 292 5.99 10.20 8.79
N GLU A 293 7.23 9.74 8.96
CA GLU A 293 8.11 10.26 10.02
C GLU A 293 8.44 11.74 9.81
N CYS A 294 8.63 12.18 8.56
CA CYS A 294 8.78 13.60 8.24
C CYS A 294 7.51 14.41 8.60
N TRP A 295 6.33 13.92 8.23
CA TRP A 295 5.04 14.55 8.54
C TRP A 295 4.78 14.61 10.05
N LYS A 296 5.08 13.53 10.78
CA LYS A 296 4.97 13.44 12.24
C LYS A 296 5.86 14.48 12.92
N PHE A 297 7.13 14.56 12.51
CA PHE A 297 8.05 15.59 13.01
C PHE A 297 7.50 17.00 12.77
N VAL A 298 6.96 17.26 11.57
CA VAL A 298 6.34 18.55 11.23
C VAL A 298 5.10 18.84 12.07
N LYS A 299 4.29 17.83 12.39
CA LYS A 299 3.10 17.99 13.23
C LYS A 299 3.45 18.34 14.67
N GLU A 300 4.48 17.70 15.24
CA GLU A 300 4.90 17.90 16.63
C GLU A 300 5.79 19.15 16.81
N LYS A 301 6.77 19.33 15.92
CA LYS A 301 7.86 20.32 16.06
C LYS A 301 7.88 21.40 14.97
N GLY A 302 6.89 21.42 14.07
CA GLY A 302 6.87 22.37 12.96
C GLY A 302 6.86 23.85 13.37
N HIS A 303 6.35 24.18 14.56
CA HIS A 303 6.36 25.53 15.11
C HIS A 303 7.78 26.04 15.46
N LEU A 304 8.75 25.13 15.64
CA LEU A 304 10.15 25.46 15.93
C LEU A 304 10.95 25.80 14.66
N ILE A 305 10.38 25.63 13.47
CA ILE A 305 11.03 25.87 12.18
C ILE A 305 10.75 27.31 11.75
N THR A 306 11.75 28.19 11.93
CA THR A 306 11.62 29.64 11.71
C THR A 306 12.03 30.11 10.31
N ASP A 307 12.90 29.35 9.64
CA ASP A 307 13.44 29.70 8.32
C ASP A 307 12.34 29.76 7.23
N PRO A 308 12.25 30.85 6.43
CA PRO A 308 11.20 31.01 5.42
C PRO A 308 11.15 29.89 4.36
N LYS A 309 12.29 29.45 3.85
CA LYS A 309 12.37 28.36 2.86
C LYS A 309 11.86 27.04 3.45
N SER A 310 12.27 26.78 4.68
CA SER A 310 11.89 25.56 5.41
C SER A 310 10.40 25.58 5.79
N ARG A 311 9.79 26.75 6.04
CA ARG A 311 8.33 26.88 6.26
C ARG A 311 7.49 26.52 5.02
N GLU A 312 7.95 26.87 3.82
CA GLU A 312 7.29 26.45 2.59
C GLU A 312 7.36 24.92 2.41
N GLN A 313 8.52 24.33 2.72
CA GLN A 313 8.71 22.88 2.69
C GLN A 313 7.83 22.16 3.73
N VAL A 314 7.67 22.73 4.92
CA VAL A 314 6.75 22.24 5.96
C VAL A 314 5.31 22.19 5.44
N ALA A 315 4.85 23.24 4.76
CA ALA A 315 3.52 23.25 4.15
C ALA A 315 3.39 22.20 3.04
N LYS A 316 4.44 22.03 2.22
CA LYS A 316 4.50 20.98 1.19
C LYS A 316 4.41 19.57 1.78
N VAL A 317 5.11 19.28 2.88
CA VAL A 317 5.06 17.97 3.55
C VAL A 317 3.65 17.68 4.07
N LYS A 318 3.00 18.67 4.72
CA LYS A 318 1.62 18.52 5.23
C LYS A 318 0.63 18.17 4.12
N ARG A 319 0.82 18.69 2.90
CA ARG A 319 -0.03 18.39 1.74
C ARG A 319 0.35 17.07 1.06
N ARG A 320 1.64 16.79 0.88
CA ARG A 320 2.13 15.62 0.12
C ARG A 320 1.93 14.29 0.83
N TYR A 321 2.16 14.22 2.14
CA TYR A 321 2.06 12.94 2.85
C TYR A 321 0.68 12.29 2.72
N PRO A 322 -0.45 12.99 2.95
CA PRO A 322 -1.78 12.44 2.71
C PRO A 322 -1.97 11.90 1.29
N ILE A 323 -1.57 12.68 0.27
CA ILE A 323 -1.67 12.29 -1.15
C ILE A 323 -0.89 10.99 -1.40
N GLN A 324 0.37 10.94 -0.96
CA GLN A 324 1.24 9.78 -1.18
C GLN A 324 0.76 8.53 -0.43
N LYS A 325 0.25 8.68 0.80
CA LYS A 325 -0.32 7.57 1.57
C LYS A 325 -1.62 7.08 0.93
N THR A 326 -2.47 7.97 0.42
CA THR A 326 -3.67 7.59 -0.37
C THR A 326 -3.28 6.81 -1.62
N GLN A 327 -2.27 7.25 -2.37
CA GLN A 327 -1.76 6.51 -3.53
C GLN A 327 -1.34 5.09 -3.13
N HIS A 328 -0.58 4.95 -2.04
CA HIS A 328 -0.14 3.64 -1.55
C HIS A 328 -1.31 2.75 -1.12
N LEU A 329 -2.33 3.29 -0.47
CA LEU A 329 -3.53 2.54 -0.09
C LEU A 329 -4.26 1.99 -1.34
N LEU A 330 -4.36 2.76 -2.42
CA LEU A 330 -4.94 2.26 -3.68
C LEU A 330 -4.17 1.05 -4.23
N TYR A 331 -2.84 1.09 -4.19
CA TYR A 331 -2.00 -0.05 -4.57
C TYR A 331 -2.22 -1.28 -3.67
N VAL A 332 -2.33 -1.08 -2.35
CA VAL A 332 -2.58 -2.18 -1.38
C VAL A 332 -3.93 -2.85 -1.60
N TYR A 333 -4.97 -2.08 -1.93
CA TYR A 333 -6.31 -2.59 -2.22
C TYR A 333 -6.47 -3.08 -3.68
N GLY A 334 -5.43 -2.99 -4.51
CA GLY A 334 -5.45 -3.41 -5.91
C GLY A 334 -6.27 -2.50 -6.84
N LEU A 335 -6.51 -1.25 -6.44
CA LEU A 335 -7.30 -0.25 -7.15
C LEU A 335 -6.39 0.71 -7.93
N THR A 336 -5.62 0.16 -8.87
CA THR A 336 -4.57 0.90 -9.60
C THR A 336 -5.04 1.53 -10.91
N ASP A 337 -6.35 1.74 -11.07
CA ASP A 337 -6.91 2.36 -12.27
C ASP A 337 -6.39 3.79 -12.45
N GLU A 338 -5.97 4.14 -13.68
CA GLU A 338 -5.43 5.48 -13.96
C GLU A 338 -6.39 6.60 -13.55
N LYS A 339 -7.70 6.38 -13.68
CA LYS A 339 -8.73 7.36 -13.27
C LYS A 339 -8.68 7.63 -11.77
N LEU A 340 -8.55 6.59 -10.95
CA LEU A 340 -8.46 6.72 -9.50
C LEU A 340 -7.13 7.35 -9.09
N LEU A 341 -6.02 6.94 -9.73
CA LEU A 341 -4.70 7.50 -9.44
C LEU A 341 -4.61 9.00 -9.77
N ARG A 342 -5.30 9.48 -10.80
CA ARG A 342 -5.38 10.92 -11.13
C ARG A 342 -6.16 11.73 -10.09
N GLN A 343 -7.07 11.11 -9.35
CA GLN A 343 -7.91 11.77 -8.34
C GLN A 343 -7.30 11.78 -6.94
N VAL A 344 -6.08 11.25 -6.75
CA VAL A 344 -5.42 11.20 -5.43
C VAL A 344 -5.20 12.61 -4.84
N GLU A 345 -5.06 13.63 -5.68
CA GLU A 345 -4.97 15.03 -5.25
C GLU A 345 -6.33 15.63 -4.81
N ASN A 346 -7.45 15.03 -5.23
CA ASN A 346 -8.82 15.43 -4.94
C ASN A 346 -9.53 14.34 -4.10
N PRO A 347 -9.27 14.25 -2.78
CA PRO A 347 -9.73 13.12 -1.96
C PRO A 347 -11.26 12.98 -1.90
N THR A 348 -12.02 14.08 -1.99
CA THR A 348 -13.49 14.03 -2.04
C THR A 348 -13.99 13.37 -3.33
N GLU A 349 -13.42 13.72 -4.48
CA GLU A 349 -13.76 13.13 -5.78
C GLU A 349 -13.32 11.67 -5.85
N LEU A 350 -12.14 11.35 -5.30
CA LEU A 350 -11.66 9.98 -5.20
C LEU A 350 -12.62 9.11 -4.38
N ILE A 351 -13.07 9.58 -3.22
CA ILE A 351 -14.04 8.85 -2.41
C ILE A 351 -15.34 8.61 -3.19
N GLN A 352 -15.83 9.62 -3.92
CA GLN A 352 -17.01 9.45 -4.77
C GLN A 352 -16.77 8.42 -5.87
N ALA A 353 -15.62 8.44 -6.55
CA ALA A 353 -15.28 7.48 -7.60
C ALA A 353 -15.14 6.05 -7.06
N LEU A 354 -14.54 5.88 -5.87
CA LEU A 354 -14.45 4.59 -5.18
C LEU A 354 -15.84 4.00 -4.88
N TYR A 355 -16.80 4.84 -4.48
CA TYR A 355 -18.19 4.42 -4.26
C TYR A 355 -18.98 4.13 -5.55
N HIS A 356 -18.54 4.61 -6.71
CA HIS A 356 -19.12 4.26 -8.00
C HIS A 356 -18.43 3.05 -8.66
N HIS A 357 -17.37 2.53 -8.04
CA HIS A 357 -16.56 1.46 -8.60
C HIS A 357 -17.32 0.14 -8.79
N GLU A 358 -17.08 -0.56 -9.90
CA GLU A 358 -17.81 -1.78 -10.27
C GLU A 358 -17.66 -2.93 -9.27
N LEU A 359 -16.59 -2.92 -8.45
CA LEU A 359 -16.34 -3.95 -7.44
C LEU A 359 -17.43 -4.03 -6.36
N ILE A 360 -18.17 -2.94 -6.13
CA ILE A 360 -19.33 -2.91 -5.24
C ILE A 360 -20.46 -3.76 -5.82
N LEU A 361 -20.65 -3.73 -7.14
CA LEU A 361 -21.69 -4.49 -7.82
C LEU A 361 -21.32 -5.97 -7.99
N LYS A 362 -20.03 -6.26 -8.20
CA LYS A 362 -19.51 -7.62 -8.47
C LYS A 362 -19.30 -8.49 -7.22
N SER A 363 -19.76 -8.05 -6.05
CA SER A 363 -19.62 -8.79 -4.78
C SER A 363 -18.16 -9.14 -4.46
N SER A 364 -17.25 -8.18 -4.67
CA SER A 364 -15.82 -8.40 -4.45
C SER A 364 -15.48 -8.53 -2.95
N LYS A 365 -14.36 -9.18 -2.62
CA LYS A 365 -13.84 -9.25 -1.25
C LYS A 365 -13.16 -7.94 -0.79
N VAL A 366 -13.08 -6.93 -1.65
CA VAL A 366 -12.38 -5.67 -1.36
C VAL A 366 -13.28 -4.77 -0.53
N ASP A 367 -12.83 -4.40 0.67
CA ASP A 367 -13.58 -3.50 1.56
C ASP A 367 -13.32 -2.03 1.21
N ILE A 368 -14.16 -1.49 0.32
CA ILE A 368 -14.10 -0.08 -0.07
C ILE A 368 -14.48 0.85 1.10
N ASN A 369 -15.30 0.41 2.05
CA ASN A 369 -15.70 1.28 3.18
C ASN A 369 -14.51 1.51 4.12
N ALA A 370 -13.73 0.46 4.40
CA ALA A 370 -12.50 0.58 5.19
C ALA A 370 -11.48 1.52 4.52
N LEU A 371 -11.23 1.34 3.22
CA LEU A 371 -10.35 2.20 2.44
C LEU A 371 -10.79 3.67 2.49
N VAL A 372 -12.07 3.94 2.21
CA VAL A 372 -12.63 5.30 2.22
C VAL A 372 -12.57 5.92 3.61
N ALA A 373 -12.80 5.16 4.67
CA ALA A 373 -12.68 5.65 6.05
C ALA A 373 -11.24 6.05 6.38
N GLU A 374 -10.24 5.29 5.94
CA GLU A 374 -8.83 5.66 6.09
C GLU A 374 -8.48 6.92 5.30
N ILE A 375 -8.93 7.04 4.04
CA ILE A 375 -8.70 8.23 3.22
C ILE A 375 -9.37 9.47 3.85
N ALA A 376 -10.62 9.35 4.29
CA ALA A 376 -11.33 10.45 4.93
C ALA A 376 -10.61 10.93 6.20
N LYS A 377 -10.12 10.00 7.04
CA LYS A 377 -9.34 10.33 8.24
C LYS A 377 -7.99 10.99 7.91
N LEU A 378 -7.34 10.54 6.85
CA LEU A 378 -6.02 11.05 6.44
C LEU A 378 -6.08 12.49 5.91
N HIS A 379 -7.20 12.86 5.29
CA HIS A 379 -7.45 14.19 4.71
C HIS A 379 -8.39 15.07 5.55
N ASP A 380 -8.69 14.67 6.79
CA ASP A 380 -9.59 15.38 7.72
C ASP A 380 -10.99 15.69 7.11
N LEU A 381 -11.55 14.75 6.34
CA LEU A 381 -12.86 14.88 5.68
C LEU A 381 -14.00 14.29 6.51
N CYS A 382 -15.18 14.92 6.45
CA CYS A 382 -16.40 14.36 7.02
C CYS A 382 -17.02 13.29 6.09
N LEU A 383 -16.69 12.02 6.35
CA LEU A 383 -17.19 10.89 5.56
C LEU A 383 -18.73 10.85 5.51
N ALA A 384 -19.39 11.10 6.65
CA ALA A 384 -20.85 11.08 6.75
C ALA A 384 -21.52 12.07 5.77
N THR A 385 -20.94 13.26 5.60
CA THR A 385 -21.45 14.27 4.64
C THR A 385 -21.34 13.78 3.20
N ILE A 386 -20.23 13.14 2.84
CA ILE A 386 -20.01 12.60 1.48
C ILE A 386 -20.99 11.45 1.21
N GLN A 387 -21.09 10.50 2.15
CA GLN A 387 -22.02 9.37 2.06
C GLN A 387 -23.47 9.86 1.97
N TYR A 388 -23.87 10.85 2.77
CA TYR A 388 -25.21 11.43 2.73
C TYR A 388 -25.52 12.05 1.36
N ARG A 389 -24.59 12.83 0.78
CA ARG A 389 -24.77 13.40 -0.57
C ARG A 389 -24.92 12.33 -1.65
N LEU A 390 -24.14 11.25 -1.58
CA LEU A 390 -24.26 10.11 -2.49
C LEU A 390 -25.61 9.41 -2.36
N LEU A 391 -26.06 9.17 -1.12
CA LEU A 391 -27.38 8.58 -0.84
C LEU A 391 -28.52 9.48 -1.35
N GLN A 392 -28.40 10.80 -1.19
CA GLN A 392 -29.37 11.75 -1.76
C GLN A 392 -29.45 11.67 -3.28
N LYS A 393 -28.30 11.56 -3.95
CA LYS A 393 -28.22 11.46 -5.41
C LYS A 393 -28.80 10.14 -5.92
N TRP A 394 -28.40 9.01 -5.34
CA TRP A 394 -28.81 7.68 -5.80
C TRP A 394 -30.26 7.34 -5.47
N LEU A 395 -30.77 7.81 -4.34
CA LEU A 395 -32.17 7.66 -3.94
C LEU A 395 -33.04 8.85 -4.40
N ALA A 396 -32.56 9.63 -5.38
CA ALA A 396 -33.27 10.71 -6.06
C ALA A 396 -34.13 11.59 -5.13
N LEU A 397 -33.55 12.03 -4.00
CA LEU A 397 -34.20 12.95 -3.08
C LEU A 397 -34.26 14.33 -3.75
N THR A 398 -35.40 14.70 -4.33
CA THR A 398 -35.64 16.07 -4.78
C THR A 398 -35.57 16.99 -3.57
N MET A 399 -34.56 17.86 -3.51
CA MET A 399 -34.66 19.07 -2.72
C MET A 399 -35.77 19.90 -3.36
N GLU A 400 -36.92 19.99 -2.69
CA GLU A 400 -37.73 21.18 -2.87
C GLU A 400 -36.82 22.33 -2.45
N SER A 401 -36.38 23.13 -3.42
CA SER A 401 -35.83 24.44 -3.17
C SER A 401 -36.91 25.20 -2.40
N THR A 402 -36.82 25.18 -1.07
CA THR A 402 -37.66 25.98 -0.22
C THR A 402 -37.45 27.41 -0.67
N GLY A 403 -38.47 27.96 -1.32
CA GLY A 403 -38.55 29.37 -1.63
C GLY A 403 -38.58 30.12 -0.31
N ASP A 404 -37.40 30.51 0.15
CA ASP A 404 -37.23 31.69 0.98
C ASP A 404 -35.86 32.27 0.67
N GLY A 405 -35.88 33.41 -0.03
CA GLY A 405 -34.69 34.19 -0.26
C GLY A 405 -34.21 34.72 1.08
N THR A 406 -33.04 34.29 1.52
CA THR A 406 -31.92 35.13 1.99
C THR A 406 -30.86 34.26 2.65
N ILE A 407 -29.69 34.24 2.02
CA ILE A 407 -28.33 34.32 2.58
C ILE A 407 -27.39 33.41 1.76
N LEU A 408 -26.55 34.12 1.03
CA LEU A 408 -25.35 33.71 0.32
C LEU A 408 -24.53 32.64 1.04
N GLU A 409 -24.31 31.52 0.35
CA GLU A 409 -23.00 30.86 0.32
C GLU A 409 -22.76 30.29 -1.09
N GLU A 410 -22.61 31.21 -2.04
CA GLU A 410 -21.73 30.97 -3.18
C GLU A 410 -20.30 30.95 -2.62
N THR A 411 -19.58 29.84 -2.76
CA THR A 411 -18.20 29.83 -3.27
C THR A 411 -17.83 28.40 -3.69
N PHE A 412 -17.95 28.14 -5.00
CA PHE A 412 -17.11 27.27 -5.82
C PHE A 412 -16.82 25.83 -5.37
N MET A 413 -17.40 24.83 -6.07
CA MET A 413 -16.65 23.95 -7.00
C MET A 413 -17.62 23.17 -7.92
N GLU A 414 -17.63 23.59 -9.19
CA GLU A 414 -17.74 22.82 -10.43
C GLU A 414 -18.82 21.71 -10.54
N GLU A 415 -20.01 22.12 -10.98
CA GLU A 415 -20.97 21.28 -11.73
C GLU A 415 -20.55 21.03 -13.20
N GLN A 416 -19.29 21.28 -13.57
CA GLN A 416 -18.80 21.13 -14.94
C GLN A 416 -17.85 19.94 -15.10
N ASN A 417 -18.44 18.76 -15.31
CA ASN A 417 -17.97 17.70 -16.23
C ASN A 417 -18.58 16.35 -15.83
N TRP A 418 -19.87 16.19 -16.08
CA TRP A 418 -20.40 14.89 -16.46
C TRP A 418 -21.01 15.07 -17.85
N PRO A 419 -20.60 14.29 -18.88
CA PRO A 419 -21.21 14.42 -20.18
C PRO A 419 -22.68 14.00 -20.03
N GLU A 420 -23.56 14.99 -20.09
CA GLU A 420 -24.97 14.82 -20.36
C GLU A 420 -25.10 14.09 -21.70
N GLN A 421 -25.16 12.75 -21.65
CA GLN A 421 -25.80 11.98 -22.72
C GLN A 421 -27.31 12.10 -22.55
N ALA A 422 -27.81 13.32 -22.68
CA ALA A 422 -29.19 13.58 -23.07
C ALA A 422 -29.18 13.67 -24.60
N ASN A 423 -29.40 12.53 -25.26
CA ASN A 423 -30.21 12.45 -26.47
C ASN A 423 -30.39 10.98 -26.92
N GLY A 424 -31.59 10.45 -26.68
CA GLY A 424 -32.19 9.40 -27.49
C GLY A 424 -31.96 7.96 -27.02
N ALA A 425 -32.76 7.50 -26.04
CA ALA A 425 -33.45 6.21 -26.05
C ALA A 425 -34.04 5.94 -24.65
N GLU A 426 -35.37 5.85 -24.56
CA GLU A 426 -36.14 5.54 -23.35
C GLU A 426 -36.00 4.07 -22.90
N SER A 427 -34.80 3.49 -22.94
CA SER A 427 -34.57 2.06 -22.65
C SER A 427 -33.48 1.75 -21.60
N SER A 428 -32.83 2.74 -20.96
CA SER A 428 -31.71 2.50 -20.02
C SER A 428 -31.95 2.84 -18.54
N ASN A 429 -33.07 3.47 -18.17
CA ASN A 429 -33.28 3.95 -16.79
C ASN A 429 -33.38 2.87 -15.71
N SER A 430 -33.73 1.62 -16.04
CA SER A 430 -33.93 0.56 -15.04
C SER A 430 -32.62 -0.02 -14.50
N GLN A 431 -31.59 -0.11 -15.34
CA GLN A 431 -30.31 -0.72 -14.96
C GLN A 431 -29.56 0.19 -13.96
N ASP A 432 -29.45 1.48 -14.26
CA ASP A 432 -28.77 2.47 -13.42
C ASP A 432 -29.47 2.64 -12.06
N ALA A 433 -30.81 2.66 -12.05
CA ALA A 433 -31.62 2.65 -10.84
C ALA A 433 -31.31 1.45 -9.92
N SER A 434 -31.23 0.24 -10.47
CA SER A 434 -30.96 -0.98 -9.70
C SER A 434 -29.53 -1.01 -9.13
N GLU A 435 -28.55 -0.49 -9.89
CA GLU A 435 -27.18 -0.39 -9.43
C GLU A 435 -27.03 0.68 -8.33
N ASN A 436 -27.74 1.80 -8.46
CA ASN A 436 -27.77 2.86 -7.45
C ASN A 436 -28.36 2.38 -6.12
N VAL A 437 -29.41 1.52 -6.16
CA VAL A 437 -29.93 0.82 -4.97
C VAL A 437 -28.86 -0.10 -4.34
N ASN A 438 -28.09 -0.84 -5.15
CA ASN A 438 -27.02 -1.70 -4.64
C ASN A 438 -25.88 -0.89 -4.00
N ARG A 439 -25.48 0.23 -4.60
CA ARG A 439 -24.45 1.13 -4.06
C ARG A 439 -24.94 1.81 -2.77
N ALA A 440 -26.19 2.27 -2.73
CA ALA A 440 -26.81 2.84 -1.53
C ALA A 440 -26.89 1.82 -0.40
N PHE A 441 -27.32 0.59 -0.71
CA PHE A 441 -27.32 -0.53 0.22
C PHE A 441 -25.92 -0.81 0.78
N TYR A 442 -24.89 -0.83 -0.08
CA TYR A 442 -23.51 -1.06 0.34
C TYR A 442 -23.06 -0.02 1.39
N ILE A 443 -23.33 1.27 1.19
CA ILE A 443 -23.04 2.31 2.18
C ILE A 443 -23.83 2.06 3.47
N LEU A 444 -25.15 1.89 3.38
CA LEU A 444 -26.03 1.74 4.54
C LEU A 444 -25.73 0.48 5.36
N SER A 445 -25.24 -0.58 4.70
CA SER A 445 -24.83 -1.83 5.37
C SER A 445 -23.61 -1.64 6.29
N SER A 446 -22.80 -0.60 6.05
CA SER A 446 -21.67 -0.24 6.91
C SER A 446 -22.07 0.57 8.15
N TRP A 447 -23.28 1.13 8.18
CA TRP A 447 -23.78 1.94 9.30
C TRP A 447 -24.38 1.05 10.40
N PRO A 448 -24.52 1.56 11.65
CA PRO A 448 -25.32 0.88 12.66
C PRO A 448 -26.74 0.62 12.14
N LYS A 449 -27.18 -0.65 12.16
CA LYS A 449 -28.47 -1.06 11.56
C LYS A 449 -29.65 -0.19 12.00
N ALA A 450 -29.71 0.18 13.27
CA ALA A 450 -30.77 1.04 13.81
C ALA A 450 -30.77 2.46 13.18
N GLU A 451 -29.60 3.02 12.88
CA GLU A 451 -29.47 4.36 12.27
C GLU A 451 -29.80 4.31 10.78
N ALA A 452 -29.30 3.31 10.05
CA ALA A 452 -29.63 3.10 8.64
C ALA A 452 -31.13 2.90 8.43
N VAL A 453 -31.78 2.12 9.30
CA VAL A 453 -33.23 1.91 9.27
C VAL A 453 -33.98 3.20 9.60
N LYS A 454 -33.60 3.93 10.67
CA LYS A 454 -34.22 5.22 11.01
C LYS A 454 -34.09 6.24 9.88
N PHE A 455 -32.94 6.27 9.23
CA PHE A 455 -32.68 7.12 8.07
C PHE A 455 -33.64 6.80 6.93
N LEU A 456 -33.71 5.54 6.49
CA LEU A 456 -34.61 5.12 5.41
C LEU A 456 -36.09 5.34 5.75
N VAL A 457 -36.52 4.99 6.98
CA VAL A 457 -37.90 5.24 7.44
C VAL A 457 -38.20 6.74 7.44
N GLY A 458 -37.27 7.56 7.94
CA GLY A 458 -37.39 9.01 7.91
C GLY A 458 -37.49 9.58 6.50
N LEU A 459 -36.89 8.93 5.49
CA LEU A 459 -37.02 9.31 4.08
C LEU A 459 -38.33 8.83 3.45
N ILE A 460 -38.74 7.60 3.74
CA ILE A 460 -39.96 6.99 3.21
C ILE A 460 -41.22 7.73 3.68
N PHE A 461 -41.23 8.17 4.96
CA PHE A 461 -42.37 8.85 5.57
C PHE A 461 -42.22 10.38 5.64
N LYS A 462 -41.12 10.95 5.13
CA LYS A 462 -41.01 12.41 4.98
C LYS A 462 -42.06 12.85 3.95
N GLY A 463 -43.08 13.57 4.44
CA GLY A 463 -44.13 14.12 3.59
C GLY A 463 -43.54 15.06 2.54
N GLY A 464 -43.64 14.65 1.28
CA GLY A 464 -43.19 15.37 0.10
C GLY A 464 -43.63 14.59 -1.14
N SER A 465 -43.71 15.25 -2.30
CA SER A 465 -44.12 14.62 -3.57
C SER A 465 -43.02 13.69 -4.13
N VAL A 466 -42.67 12.64 -3.40
CA VAL A 466 -41.72 11.63 -3.86
C VAL A 466 -42.41 10.76 -4.91
N ASN A 467 -41.80 10.63 -6.09
CA ASN A 467 -42.35 9.78 -7.14
C ASN A 467 -42.33 8.30 -6.69
N THR A 468 -43.21 7.48 -7.27
CA THR A 468 -43.36 6.06 -6.88
C THR A 468 -42.14 5.20 -7.20
N SER A 469 -41.26 5.63 -8.11
CA SER A 469 -40.00 4.95 -8.43
C SER A 469 -38.97 5.12 -7.31
N THR A 470 -38.81 6.34 -6.85
CA THR A 470 -37.88 6.71 -5.77
C THR A 470 -38.30 6.08 -4.44
N GLN A 471 -39.62 6.05 -4.17
CA GLN A 471 -40.15 5.30 -3.03
C GLN A 471 -39.77 3.82 -3.13
N LEU A 472 -39.99 3.18 -4.29
CA LEU A 472 -39.68 1.77 -4.51
C LEU A 472 -38.20 1.46 -4.28
N GLN A 473 -37.28 2.28 -4.78
CA GLN A 473 -35.84 2.15 -4.55
C GLN A 473 -35.46 2.21 -3.06
N MET A 474 -36.09 3.12 -2.29
CA MET A 474 -35.88 3.20 -0.84
C MET A 474 -36.40 1.95 -0.12
N TYR A 475 -37.57 1.45 -0.53
CA TYR A 475 -38.12 0.22 0.01
C TYR A 475 -37.28 -1.02 -0.35
N GLU A 476 -36.71 -1.08 -1.55
CA GLU A 476 -35.79 -2.15 -1.94
C GLU A 476 -34.51 -2.13 -1.11
N CYS A 477 -33.93 -0.94 -0.87
CA CYS A 477 -32.80 -0.78 0.05
C CYS A 477 -33.18 -1.25 1.47
N TYR A 478 -34.34 -0.83 1.97
CA TYR A 478 -34.84 -1.22 3.29
C TYR A 478 -35.04 -2.74 3.40
N SER A 479 -35.66 -3.35 2.39
CA SER A 479 -35.91 -4.79 2.32
C SER A 479 -34.61 -5.59 2.36
N LYS A 480 -33.60 -5.15 1.60
CA LYS A 480 -32.26 -5.76 1.61
C LYS A 480 -31.54 -5.63 2.95
N LEU A 481 -31.78 -4.55 3.72
CA LEU A 481 -31.22 -4.36 5.07
C LEU A 481 -31.95 -5.18 6.13
N ASN A 482 -33.19 -5.58 5.86
CA ASN A 482 -34.01 -6.34 6.79
C ASN A 482 -33.79 -7.85 6.59
N ASP A 483 -32.88 -8.44 7.38
CA ASP A 483 -32.52 -9.87 7.34
C ASP A 483 -33.65 -10.82 7.82
N GLY A 484 -34.92 -10.39 7.80
CA GLY A 484 -36.06 -11.16 8.34
C GLY A 484 -36.17 -11.15 9.87
N SER A 485 -35.35 -10.35 10.56
CA SER A 485 -35.45 -10.17 12.02
C SER A 485 -36.69 -9.34 12.39
N ASN A 486 -37.52 -9.86 13.31
CA ASN A 486 -38.80 -9.26 13.73
C ASN A 486 -38.71 -7.86 14.38
N SER A 487 -37.50 -7.29 14.51
CA SER A 487 -37.24 -6.02 15.18
C SER A 487 -37.81 -4.81 14.42
N PHE A 488 -37.97 -4.93 13.09
CA PHE A 488 -38.38 -3.82 12.22
C PHE A 488 -39.53 -4.17 11.25
N THR A 489 -39.99 -5.43 11.23
CA THR A 489 -41.10 -5.90 10.39
C THR A 489 -42.42 -5.16 10.62
N ASN A 490 -42.57 -4.44 11.74
CA ASN A 490 -43.76 -3.68 12.06
C ASN A 490 -43.76 -2.23 11.53
N THR A 491 -42.63 -1.72 11.03
CA THR A 491 -42.51 -0.30 10.62
C THR A 491 -43.01 -0.05 9.20
N ILE A 492 -42.88 -1.04 8.32
CA ILE A 492 -43.30 -0.98 6.91
C ILE A 492 -44.16 -2.20 6.62
N SER A 493 -45.42 -1.98 6.22
CA SER A 493 -46.29 -3.11 5.88
C SER A 493 -45.92 -3.70 4.52
N GLN A 494 -45.86 -5.03 4.43
CA GLN A 494 -45.70 -5.75 3.15
C GLN A 494 -46.75 -5.31 2.12
N ARG A 495 -47.95 -4.96 2.60
CA ARG A 495 -49.04 -4.41 1.78
C ARG A 495 -48.70 -3.05 1.16
N GLN A 496 -48.08 -2.14 1.90
CA GLN A 496 -47.63 -0.84 1.36
C GLN A 496 -46.56 -1.01 0.28
N PHE A 497 -45.57 -1.90 0.50
CA PHE A 497 -44.55 -2.19 -0.50
C PHE A 497 -45.16 -2.70 -1.81
N ILE A 498 -46.06 -3.70 -1.72
CA ILE A 498 -46.70 -4.27 -2.91
C ILE A 498 -47.60 -3.23 -3.59
N SER A 499 -48.33 -2.42 -2.84
CA SER A 499 -49.11 -1.31 -3.40
C SER A 499 -48.26 -0.32 -4.19
N ILE A 500 -47.09 0.07 -3.67
CA ILE A 500 -46.17 1.00 -4.35
C ILE A 500 -45.58 0.34 -5.60
N LYS A 501 -45.16 -0.92 -5.51
CA LYS A 501 -44.68 -1.72 -6.65
C LYS A 501 -45.73 -1.78 -7.76
N CYS A 502 -46.95 -2.19 -7.43
CA CYS A 502 -48.05 -2.26 -8.40
C CYS A 502 -48.37 -0.89 -9.01
N VAL A 503 -48.37 0.20 -8.24
CA VAL A 503 -48.66 1.55 -8.77
C VAL A 503 -47.54 2.06 -9.68
N HIS A 504 -46.27 1.79 -9.34
CA HIS A 504 -45.14 2.13 -10.19
C HIS A 504 -45.22 1.40 -11.54
N GLU A 505 -45.42 0.09 -11.51
CA GLU A 505 -45.54 -0.71 -12.73
C GLU A 505 -46.79 -0.36 -13.55
N LEU A 506 -47.91 -0.02 -12.89
CA LEU A 506 -49.12 0.48 -13.57
C LEU A 506 -48.87 1.83 -14.28
N LYS A 507 -48.10 2.73 -13.67
CA LYS A 507 -47.70 3.99 -14.33
C LYS A 507 -46.79 3.73 -15.53
N ALA A 508 -45.87 2.78 -15.43
CA ALA A 508 -45.02 2.37 -16.56
C ALA A 508 -45.83 1.78 -17.73
N LEU A 509 -46.97 1.13 -17.43
CA LEU A 509 -47.94 0.66 -18.44
C LEU A 509 -48.87 1.77 -18.97
N GLY A 510 -48.65 3.03 -18.58
CA GLY A 510 -49.42 4.20 -19.04
C GLY A 510 -50.71 4.47 -18.26
N TYR A 511 -50.98 3.77 -17.16
CA TYR A 511 -52.18 4.01 -16.34
C TYR A 511 -51.97 5.18 -15.37
N LYS A 512 -52.96 6.07 -15.27
CA LYS A 512 -52.99 7.17 -14.28
C LYS A 512 -53.42 6.64 -12.89
N SER A 513 -52.61 5.77 -12.30
CA SER A 513 -52.86 5.19 -10.98
C SER A 513 -52.29 6.07 -9.87
N ASN A 514 -53.10 6.39 -8.85
CA ASN A 514 -52.67 7.07 -7.63
C ASN A 514 -52.54 6.07 -6.47
N LEU A 515 -51.49 6.19 -5.66
CA LEU A 515 -51.19 5.31 -4.54
C LEU A 515 -52.30 5.31 -3.48
N GLU A 516 -52.88 6.46 -3.20
CA GLU A 516 -53.98 6.61 -2.22
C GLU A 516 -55.24 5.86 -2.67
N LYS A 517 -55.64 6.04 -3.93
CA LYS A 517 -56.80 5.35 -4.53
C LYS A 517 -56.57 3.85 -4.69
N PHE A 518 -55.32 3.44 -4.91
CA PHE A 518 -54.96 2.03 -5.01
C PHE A 518 -54.79 1.38 -3.62
N SER A 519 -54.51 2.12 -2.56
CA SER A 519 -54.39 1.55 -1.22
C SER A 519 -55.72 1.45 -0.47
N ASP A 520 -56.77 2.11 -0.97
CA ASP A 520 -58.15 2.03 -0.45
C ASP A 520 -58.72 0.60 -0.55
N ASP A 521 -59.29 0.10 0.55
CA ASP A 521 -59.95 -1.20 0.66
C ASP A 521 -61.22 -1.28 -0.22
N HIS A 522 -61.84 -0.14 -0.56
CA HIS A 522 -63.00 -0.08 -1.45
C HIS A 522 -62.63 -0.16 -2.95
N CYS A 523 -61.34 -0.14 -3.29
CA CYS A 523 -60.90 -0.25 -4.68
C CYS A 523 -61.01 -1.69 -5.19
N ASN A 524 -61.89 -1.93 -6.19
CA ASN A 524 -62.07 -3.25 -6.77
C ASN A 524 -60.85 -3.69 -7.60
N LYS A 525 -59.94 -4.44 -6.96
CA LYS A 525 -58.73 -5.00 -7.60
C LYS A 525 -59.05 -5.94 -8.76
N ILE A 526 -60.18 -6.63 -8.73
CA ILE A 526 -60.60 -7.54 -9.80
C ILE A 526 -60.92 -6.75 -11.08
N ASP A 527 -61.51 -5.56 -10.97
CA ASP A 527 -61.80 -4.73 -12.14
C ASP A 527 -60.52 -4.13 -12.74
N ILE A 528 -59.51 -3.82 -11.91
CA ILE A 528 -58.17 -3.44 -12.38
C ILE A 528 -57.52 -4.61 -13.14
N LEU A 529 -57.57 -5.82 -12.58
CA LEU A 529 -57.05 -7.02 -13.25
C LEU A 529 -57.75 -7.27 -14.60
N LYS A 530 -59.08 -7.11 -14.66
CA LYS A 530 -59.84 -7.21 -15.92
C LYS A 530 -59.43 -6.13 -16.92
N MET A 531 -59.24 -4.89 -16.47
CA MET A 531 -58.80 -3.78 -17.32
C MET A 531 -57.41 -4.02 -17.92
N ILE A 532 -56.46 -4.49 -17.11
CA ILE A 532 -55.11 -4.84 -17.58
C ILE A 532 -55.18 -5.99 -18.58
N TRP A 533 -55.97 -7.02 -18.27
CA TRP A 533 -56.17 -8.19 -19.13
C TRP A 533 -56.83 -7.84 -20.46
N GLN A 534 -57.72 -6.84 -20.52
CA GLN A 534 -58.38 -6.43 -21.77
C GLN A 534 -57.50 -5.52 -22.64
N ARG A 535 -56.67 -4.66 -22.02
CA ARG A 535 -55.91 -3.63 -22.76
C ARG A 535 -54.48 -4.06 -23.12
N ASN A 536 -53.77 -4.71 -22.20
CA ASN A 536 -52.32 -4.95 -22.31
C ASN A 536 -51.93 -6.42 -22.07
N ALA A 537 -52.86 -7.35 -22.30
CA ALA A 537 -52.69 -8.80 -22.23
C ALA A 537 -51.41 -9.38 -22.87
N GLN A 538 -50.92 -8.71 -23.92
CA GLN A 538 -49.79 -9.14 -24.74
C GLN A 538 -48.44 -8.60 -24.25
N ASN A 539 -48.43 -7.79 -23.18
CA ASN A 539 -47.20 -7.22 -22.62
C ASN A 539 -46.75 -8.06 -21.40
N PRO A 540 -45.53 -8.64 -21.39
CA PRO A 540 -44.98 -9.38 -20.25
C PRO A 540 -45.04 -8.62 -18.91
N LEU A 541 -44.79 -7.31 -18.92
CA LEU A 541 -44.86 -6.46 -17.72
C LEU A 541 -46.28 -6.41 -17.15
N SER A 542 -47.31 -6.50 -17.99
CA SER A 542 -48.70 -6.56 -17.52
C SER A 542 -49.01 -7.86 -16.77
N LEU A 543 -48.38 -8.97 -17.14
CA LEU A 543 -48.55 -10.23 -16.44
C LEU A 543 -47.84 -10.23 -15.08
N GLU A 544 -46.66 -9.61 -15.00
CA GLU A 544 -45.94 -9.42 -13.73
C GLU A 544 -46.77 -8.56 -12.76
N VAL A 545 -47.30 -7.42 -13.24
CA VAL A 545 -48.19 -6.56 -12.44
C VAL A 545 -49.39 -7.33 -11.94
N MET A 546 -50.06 -8.10 -12.82
CA MET A 546 -51.22 -8.89 -12.43
C MET A 546 -50.87 -9.94 -11.37
N ALA A 547 -49.72 -10.60 -11.49
CA ALA A 547 -49.24 -11.54 -10.48
C ALA A 547 -48.92 -10.85 -9.15
N ASN A 548 -48.23 -9.70 -9.18
CA ASN A 548 -47.93 -8.89 -7.99
C ASN A 548 -49.22 -8.44 -7.27
N ILE A 549 -50.24 -7.98 -8.01
CA ILE A 549 -51.55 -7.62 -7.45
C ILE A 549 -52.23 -8.84 -6.83
N CYS A 550 -52.22 -9.99 -7.51
CA CYS A 550 -52.88 -11.19 -6.99
C CYS A 550 -52.20 -11.71 -5.72
N LEU A 551 -50.87 -11.65 -5.64
CA LEU A 551 -50.13 -12.04 -4.43
C LEU A 551 -50.31 -11.04 -3.28
N GLY A 552 -50.24 -9.73 -3.56
CA GLY A 552 -50.28 -8.70 -2.52
C GLY A 552 -51.65 -8.47 -1.88
N PHE A 553 -52.72 -8.79 -2.60
CA PHE A 553 -54.10 -8.64 -2.13
C PHE A 553 -54.81 -9.98 -1.93
N ASP A 554 -54.04 -11.07 -1.85
CA ASP A 554 -54.51 -12.42 -1.56
C ASP A 554 -55.65 -12.91 -2.47
N ILE A 555 -55.53 -12.62 -3.78
CA ILE A 555 -56.52 -13.00 -4.80
C ILE A 555 -56.16 -14.38 -5.38
N HIS A 556 -56.93 -15.41 -5.02
CA HIS A 556 -56.69 -16.81 -5.43
C HIS A 556 -57.67 -17.33 -6.46
N LEU A 557 -58.16 -16.48 -7.34
CA LEU A 557 -59.14 -16.88 -8.34
C LEU A 557 -58.51 -17.81 -9.39
N PRO A 558 -58.93 -19.09 -9.50
CA PRO A 558 -58.26 -20.06 -10.36
C PRO A 558 -58.24 -19.65 -11.84
N GLN A 559 -59.30 -19.00 -12.32
CA GLN A 559 -59.41 -18.52 -13.71
C GLN A 559 -58.36 -17.45 -14.05
N ILE A 560 -58.03 -16.57 -13.09
CA ILE A 560 -57.05 -15.50 -13.29
C ILE A 560 -55.64 -16.09 -13.31
N TRP A 561 -55.30 -16.91 -12.31
CA TRP A 561 -53.99 -17.56 -12.23
C TRP A 561 -53.72 -18.49 -13.41
N ASN A 562 -54.72 -19.25 -13.85
CA ASN A 562 -54.61 -20.11 -15.04
C ASN A 562 -54.28 -19.28 -16.29
N GLY A 563 -54.93 -18.13 -16.47
CA GLY A 563 -54.62 -17.21 -17.57
C GLY A 563 -53.20 -16.65 -17.48
N ILE A 564 -52.80 -16.12 -16.32
CA ILE A 564 -51.49 -15.50 -16.11
C ILE A 564 -50.37 -16.52 -16.40
N LEU A 565 -50.44 -17.72 -15.80
CA LEU A 565 -49.41 -18.74 -15.93
C LEU A 565 -49.27 -19.22 -17.38
N LYS A 566 -50.38 -19.51 -18.07
CA LYS A 566 -50.34 -19.91 -19.49
C LYS A 566 -49.67 -18.86 -20.37
N ARG A 567 -49.98 -17.59 -20.15
CA ARG A 567 -49.35 -16.49 -20.92
C ARG A 567 -47.89 -16.26 -20.55
N MET A 568 -47.53 -16.36 -19.28
CA MET A 568 -46.12 -16.25 -18.84
C MET A 568 -45.25 -17.35 -19.48
N VAL A 569 -45.79 -18.56 -19.63
CA VAL A 569 -45.14 -19.64 -20.40
C VAL A 569 -44.99 -19.26 -21.88
N MET A 570 -46.05 -18.73 -22.50
CA MET A 570 -46.00 -18.26 -23.90
C MET A 570 -44.96 -17.14 -24.13
N PHE A 571 -44.74 -16.28 -23.14
CA PHE A 571 -43.73 -15.21 -23.19
C PHE A 571 -42.35 -15.63 -22.67
N HIS A 572 -42.14 -16.91 -22.39
CA HIS A 572 -40.85 -17.45 -21.94
C HIS A 572 -40.31 -16.82 -20.64
N MET A 573 -41.19 -16.40 -19.71
CA MET A 573 -40.85 -15.70 -18.46
C MET A 573 -40.35 -16.64 -17.35
N VAL A 574 -39.21 -17.29 -17.55
CA VAL A 574 -38.72 -18.37 -16.67
C VAL A 574 -38.40 -17.89 -15.26
N ARG A 575 -37.82 -16.69 -15.10
CA ARG A 575 -37.40 -16.17 -13.78
C ARG A 575 -38.60 -15.85 -12.90
N GLU A 576 -39.61 -15.23 -13.48
CA GLU A 576 -40.84 -14.83 -12.82
C GLU A 576 -41.67 -16.06 -12.48
N LEU A 577 -41.81 -17.00 -13.43
CA LEU A 577 -42.45 -18.30 -13.17
C LEU A 577 -41.75 -19.03 -12.03
N ASN A 578 -40.42 -19.07 -12.01
CA ASN A 578 -39.65 -19.70 -10.93
C ASN A 578 -40.02 -19.16 -9.55
N ALA A 579 -40.16 -17.84 -9.40
CA ALA A 579 -40.52 -17.20 -8.13
C ALA A 579 -41.97 -17.46 -7.73
N LEU A 580 -42.88 -17.57 -8.70
CA LEU A 580 -44.31 -17.81 -8.45
C LEU A 580 -44.61 -19.27 -8.10
N LEU A 581 -43.96 -20.23 -8.76
CA LEU A 581 -44.31 -21.64 -8.65
C LEU A 581 -44.23 -22.15 -7.21
N ASP A 582 -43.21 -21.77 -6.45
CA ASP A 582 -43.04 -22.25 -5.07
C ASP A 582 -44.15 -21.72 -4.15
N VAL A 583 -44.57 -20.46 -4.32
CA VAL A 583 -45.65 -19.84 -3.53
C VAL A 583 -47.02 -20.41 -3.90
N LEU A 584 -47.30 -20.55 -5.20
CA LEU A 584 -48.60 -21.03 -5.68
C LEU A 584 -48.79 -22.54 -5.40
N SER A 585 -47.69 -23.30 -5.38
CA SER A 585 -47.66 -24.74 -5.09
C SER A 585 -48.04 -25.07 -3.64
N CYS A 586 -47.97 -24.11 -2.73
CA CYS A 586 -48.44 -24.27 -1.35
C CYS A 586 -49.97 -24.17 -1.20
N ARG A 587 -50.72 -23.89 -2.28
CA ARG A 587 -52.17 -23.62 -2.23
C ARG A 587 -52.99 -24.75 -2.88
N PRO A 588 -53.72 -25.57 -2.10
CA PRO A 588 -54.44 -26.74 -2.62
C PRO A 588 -55.39 -26.44 -3.79
N HIS A 589 -56.11 -25.32 -3.72
CA HIS A 589 -57.12 -24.93 -4.73
C HIS A 589 -56.54 -24.59 -6.11
N LEU A 590 -55.22 -24.37 -6.22
CA LEU A 590 -54.55 -24.04 -7.48
C LEU A 590 -53.85 -25.25 -8.11
N LEU A 591 -53.71 -26.37 -7.39
CA LEU A 591 -52.97 -27.55 -7.86
C LEU A 591 -53.60 -28.23 -9.08
N HIS A 592 -54.91 -28.05 -9.27
CA HIS A 592 -55.64 -28.63 -10.40
C HIS A 592 -55.60 -27.77 -11.68
N LEU A 593 -54.84 -26.67 -11.69
CA LEU A 593 -54.77 -25.78 -12.83
C LEU A 593 -53.82 -26.30 -13.92
N ASP A 594 -54.33 -26.48 -15.14
CA ASP A 594 -53.50 -26.81 -16.31
C ASP A 594 -52.36 -25.79 -16.51
N GLY A 595 -52.61 -24.51 -16.27
CA GLY A 595 -51.61 -23.46 -16.39
C GLY A 595 -50.48 -23.61 -15.38
N LEU A 596 -50.75 -24.15 -14.20
CA LEU A 596 -49.73 -24.45 -13.19
C LEU A 596 -48.87 -25.65 -13.62
N ALA A 597 -49.49 -26.71 -14.14
CA ALA A 597 -48.78 -27.85 -14.71
C ALA A 597 -47.89 -27.42 -15.90
N GLN A 598 -48.41 -26.59 -16.81
CA GLN A 598 -47.64 -26.04 -17.94
C GLN A 598 -46.46 -25.18 -17.49
N ALA A 599 -46.65 -24.35 -16.45
CA ALA A 599 -45.57 -23.54 -15.89
C ALA A 599 -44.48 -24.39 -15.25
N TRP A 600 -44.86 -25.43 -14.50
CA TRP A 600 -43.91 -26.41 -13.95
C TRP A 600 -43.16 -27.16 -15.05
N ASP A 601 -43.87 -27.68 -16.07
CA ASP A 601 -43.25 -28.35 -17.22
C ASP A 601 -42.23 -27.45 -17.92
N TYR A 602 -42.60 -26.19 -18.18
CA TYR A 602 -41.74 -25.22 -18.85
C TYR A 602 -40.48 -24.90 -18.03
N VAL A 603 -40.64 -24.58 -16.75
CA VAL A 603 -39.54 -24.28 -15.83
C VAL A 603 -38.58 -25.45 -15.65
N LEU A 604 -39.12 -26.67 -15.52
CA LEU A 604 -38.32 -27.88 -15.34
C LEU A 604 -37.61 -28.29 -16.63
N CYS A 605 -38.23 -28.10 -17.80
CA CYS A 605 -37.61 -28.43 -19.08
C CYS A 605 -36.59 -27.38 -19.56
N HIS A 606 -36.72 -26.12 -19.15
CA HIS A 606 -35.89 -25.02 -19.65
C HIS A 606 -34.36 -25.21 -19.45
N PRO A 607 -33.85 -25.66 -18.28
CA PRO A 607 -32.42 -25.95 -18.10
C PRO A 607 -31.91 -27.05 -19.02
N LEU A 608 -32.73 -28.06 -19.30
CA LEU A 608 -32.37 -29.18 -20.19
C LEU A 608 -32.36 -28.74 -21.66
N GLN A 609 -33.32 -27.91 -22.08
CA GLN A 609 -33.39 -27.39 -23.45
C GLN A 609 -32.21 -26.48 -23.82
N ASN A 610 -31.62 -25.79 -22.84
CA ASN A 610 -30.51 -24.85 -23.05
C ASN A 610 -29.12 -25.43 -22.67
N ALA A 611 -29.03 -26.73 -22.41
CA ALA A 611 -27.75 -27.37 -22.09
C ALA A 611 -26.86 -27.48 -23.33
N VAL A 612 -25.59 -27.07 -23.22
CA VAL A 612 -24.58 -27.12 -24.30
C VAL A 612 -23.78 -28.44 -24.21
N GLU A 613 -23.10 -28.86 -25.29
CA GLU A 613 -22.29 -30.08 -25.31
C GLU A 613 -21.01 -30.00 -24.44
N LEU A 614 -20.29 -28.87 -24.42
CA LEU A 614 -19.09 -28.63 -23.60
C LEU A 614 -19.47 -27.98 -22.25
N ARG A 615 -19.81 -28.79 -21.25
CA ARG A 615 -20.43 -28.30 -20.01
C ARG A 615 -19.44 -27.93 -18.90
N SER A 616 -19.81 -26.90 -18.14
CA SER A 616 -19.13 -26.50 -16.91
C SER A 616 -19.74 -27.16 -15.67
N PHE A 617 -18.99 -27.25 -14.57
CA PHE A 617 -19.47 -27.72 -13.27
C PHE A 617 -20.78 -27.03 -12.82
N LYS A 618 -20.92 -25.73 -13.10
CA LYS A 618 -22.12 -24.94 -12.79
C LYS A 618 -23.37 -25.41 -13.53
N GLN A 619 -23.23 -25.91 -14.75
CA GLN A 619 -24.37 -26.43 -15.52
C GLN A 619 -24.83 -27.79 -14.99
N GLU A 620 -23.91 -28.65 -14.56
CA GLU A 620 -24.27 -29.93 -13.94
C GLU A 620 -25.03 -29.71 -12.61
N GLU A 621 -24.54 -28.79 -11.78
CA GLU A 621 -25.23 -28.40 -10.53
C GLU A 621 -26.65 -27.86 -10.79
N LEU A 622 -26.84 -27.09 -11.87
CA LEU A 622 -28.16 -26.59 -12.26
C LEU A 622 -29.12 -27.73 -12.64
N LEU A 623 -28.65 -28.73 -13.40
CA LEU A 623 -29.45 -29.89 -13.80
C LEU A 623 -29.83 -30.76 -12.59
N HIS A 624 -28.92 -30.95 -11.64
CA HIS A 624 -29.22 -31.62 -10.36
C HIS A 624 -30.30 -30.87 -9.57
N LYS A 625 -30.20 -29.53 -9.48
CA LYS A 625 -31.26 -28.71 -8.85
C LYS A 625 -32.60 -28.84 -9.54
N THR A 626 -32.64 -28.99 -10.87
CA THR A 626 -33.88 -29.26 -11.61
C THR A 626 -34.52 -30.58 -11.18
N LEU A 627 -33.73 -31.64 -11.04
CA LEU A 627 -34.23 -32.95 -10.62
C LEU A 627 -34.72 -32.94 -9.17
N LEU A 628 -34.00 -32.27 -8.28
CA LEU A 628 -34.42 -32.06 -6.89
C LEU A 628 -35.76 -31.32 -6.83
N ARG A 629 -35.94 -30.31 -7.68
CA ARG A 629 -37.19 -29.55 -7.74
C ARG A 629 -38.36 -30.37 -8.29
N LEU A 630 -38.11 -31.27 -9.24
CA LEU A 630 -39.11 -32.24 -9.71
C LEU A 630 -39.59 -33.13 -8.55
N GLN A 631 -38.68 -33.62 -7.71
CA GLN A 631 -39.03 -34.45 -6.54
C GLN A 631 -39.95 -33.70 -5.55
N GLY A 632 -39.78 -32.37 -5.41
CA GLY A 632 -40.60 -31.52 -4.55
C GLY A 632 -41.86 -30.95 -5.20
N CYS A 633 -42.17 -31.27 -6.46
CA CYS A 633 -43.29 -30.66 -7.16
C CYS A 633 -44.63 -31.32 -6.75
N PRO A 634 -45.67 -30.54 -6.37
CA PRO A 634 -46.95 -31.10 -5.93
C PRO A 634 -47.83 -31.59 -7.10
N VAL A 635 -47.53 -31.13 -8.33
CA VAL A 635 -48.30 -31.43 -9.55
C VAL A 635 -47.55 -32.36 -10.51
N VAL A 636 -46.54 -33.11 -10.02
CA VAL A 636 -45.74 -34.05 -10.83
C VAL A 636 -46.60 -35.01 -11.65
N HIS A 637 -47.75 -35.37 -11.07
CA HIS A 637 -48.75 -36.26 -11.65
C HIS A 637 -49.40 -35.70 -12.94
N ALA A 638 -49.36 -34.38 -13.16
CA ALA A 638 -49.91 -33.70 -14.34
C ALA A 638 -48.84 -33.25 -15.35
N LEU A 639 -47.57 -33.54 -15.09
CA LEU A 639 -46.44 -33.13 -15.93
C LEU A 639 -46.21 -34.05 -17.13
N ASN A 640 -45.62 -33.49 -18.19
CA ASN A 640 -45.19 -34.27 -19.36
C ASN A 640 -43.83 -34.96 -19.12
N LEU A 641 -43.84 -35.98 -18.26
CA LEU A 641 -42.63 -36.73 -17.90
C LEU A 641 -41.94 -37.40 -19.11
N LEU A 642 -42.69 -37.68 -20.18
CA LEU A 642 -42.13 -38.28 -21.39
C LEU A 642 -41.27 -37.28 -22.17
N GLN A 643 -41.73 -36.04 -22.32
CA GLN A 643 -40.93 -34.96 -22.89
C GLN A 643 -39.69 -34.66 -22.04
N PHE A 644 -39.83 -34.63 -20.71
CA PHE A 644 -38.70 -34.43 -19.81
C PHE A 644 -37.65 -35.56 -19.98
N ALA A 645 -38.09 -36.83 -20.05
CA ALA A 645 -37.21 -37.96 -20.33
C ALA A 645 -36.49 -37.84 -21.68
N GLN A 646 -37.18 -37.36 -22.72
CA GLN A 646 -36.60 -37.12 -24.05
C GLN A 646 -35.47 -36.10 -23.97
N LEU A 647 -35.68 -34.99 -23.26
CA LEU A 647 -34.67 -33.97 -23.06
C LEU A 647 -33.45 -34.52 -22.27
N CYS A 648 -33.67 -35.32 -21.22
CA CYS A 648 -32.58 -35.99 -20.51
C CYS A 648 -31.75 -36.90 -21.42
N THR A 649 -32.39 -37.62 -22.36
CA THR A 649 -31.66 -38.47 -23.33
C THR A 649 -30.86 -37.65 -24.35
N VAL A 650 -31.43 -36.55 -24.88
CA VAL A 650 -30.73 -35.62 -25.79
C VAL A 650 -29.52 -34.99 -25.11
N VAL A 651 -29.62 -34.71 -23.81
CA VAL A 651 -28.56 -34.12 -23.00
C VAL A 651 -27.58 -35.18 -22.45
N HIS A 652 -27.65 -36.43 -22.93
CA HIS A 652 -26.78 -37.55 -22.51
C HIS A 652 -26.76 -37.80 -20.99
N ARG A 653 -27.92 -37.71 -20.34
CA ARG A 653 -28.13 -37.98 -18.91
C ARG A 653 -29.27 -38.99 -18.67
N PRO A 654 -29.13 -40.24 -19.14
CA PRO A 654 -30.16 -41.25 -18.96
C PRO A 654 -30.39 -41.63 -17.49
N HIS A 655 -29.41 -41.43 -16.59
CA HIS A 655 -29.59 -41.63 -15.15
C HIS A 655 -30.62 -40.64 -14.55
N MET A 656 -30.70 -39.40 -15.03
CA MET A 656 -31.75 -38.46 -14.60
C MET A 656 -33.13 -38.90 -15.13
N ALA A 657 -33.20 -39.43 -16.35
CA ALA A 657 -34.44 -40.00 -16.91
C ALA A 657 -34.91 -41.22 -16.10
N ALA A 658 -33.98 -42.00 -15.53
CA ALA A 658 -34.31 -43.15 -14.69
C ALA A 658 -35.06 -42.74 -13.41
N ALA A 659 -34.69 -41.61 -12.79
CA ALA A 659 -35.38 -41.10 -11.60
C ALA A 659 -36.86 -40.75 -11.86
N LEU A 660 -37.25 -40.51 -13.12
CA LEU A 660 -38.64 -40.22 -13.52
C LEU A 660 -39.56 -41.43 -13.39
N LEU A 661 -39.02 -42.65 -13.42
CA LEU A 661 -39.82 -43.89 -13.42
C LEU A 661 -40.72 -43.99 -12.19
N THR A 662 -40.24 -43.49 -11.05
CA THR A 662 -40.97 -43.44 -9.76
C THR A 662 -42.21 -42.55 -9.84
N PHE A 663 -42.19 -41.52 -10.68
CA PHE A 663 -43.24 -40.51 -10.78
C PHE A 663 -44.29 -40.82 -11.86
N CYS A 664 -44.03 -41.82 -12.71
CA CYS A 664 -44.94 -42.19 -13.79
C CYS A 664 -46.22 -42.85 -13.27
N GLN A 665 -47.38 -42.39 -13.77
CA GLN A 665 -48.69 -42.90 -13.36
C GLN A 665 -49.07 -44.22 -14.06
N SER A 666 -48.72 -44.36 -15.34
CA SER A 666 -49.11 -45.51 -16.16
C SER A 666 -47.94 -46.44 -16.46
N ALA A 667 -48.21 -47.74 -16.50
CA ALA A 667 -47.23 -48.74 -16.90
C ALA A 667 -46.75 -48.50 -18.35
N GLU A 668 -47.61 -47.99 -19.23
CA GLU A 668 -47.25 -47.65 -20.61
C GLU A 668 -46.22 -46.51 -20.68
N GLN A 669 -46.40 -45.44 -19.89
CA GLN A 669 -45.46 -44.33 -19.82
C GLN A 669 -44.10 -44.81 -19.27
N ARG A 670 -44.10 -45.65 -18.23
CA ARG A 670 -42.88 -46.26 -17.69
C ARG A 670 -42.15 -47.06 -18.77
N GLN A 671 -42.87 -47.91 -19.53
CA GLN A 671 -42.26 -48.71 -20.59
C GLN A 671 -41.67 -47.86 -21.72
N LYS A 672 -42.31 -46.75 -22.10
CA LYS A 672 -41.76 -45.81 -23.09
C LYS A 672 -40.45 -45.19 -22.61
N ILE A 673 -40.38 -44.72 -21.37
CA ILE A 673 -39.16 -44.12 -20.80
C ILE A 673 -38.05 -45.17 -20.67
N LYS A 674 -38.35 -46.39 -20.22
CA LYS A 674 -37.37 -47.51 -20.19
C LYS A 674 -36.76 -47.77 -21.56
N LYS A 675 -37.59 -47.87 -22.60
CA LYS A 675 -37.11 -48.09 -23.98
C LYS A 675 -36.14 -46.98 -24.42
N MET A 676 -36.40 -45.73 -24.06
CA MET A 676 -35.53 -44.60 -24.40
C MET A 676 -34.20 -44.60 -23.64
N ILE A 677 -34.19 -45.07 -22.39
CA ILE A 677 -32.98 -45.25 -21.60
C ILE A 677 -32.14 -46.40 -22.19
N HIS A 678 -32.77 -47.53 -22.50
CA HIS A 678 -32.07 -48.69 -23.10
C HIS A 678 -31.54 -48.41 -24.52
N SER A 679 -32.16 -47.51 -25.29
CA SER A 679 -31.66 -47.12 -26.61
C SER A 679 -30.40 -46.23 -26.56
N HIS A 680 -30.01 -45.74 -25.37
CA HIS A 680 -28.82 -44.90 -25.15
C HIS A 680 -27.95 -45.50 -24.03
N PRO A 681 -27.20 -46.58 -24.30
CA PRO A 681 -26.40 -47.26 -23.29
C PRO A 681 -25.27 -46.34 -22.79
N VAL A 682 -25.14 -46.23 -21.47
CA VAL A 682 -24.08 -45.47 -20.80
C VAL A 682 -23.32 -46.42 -19.88
N GLU A 683 -21.98 -46.41 -19.99
CA GLU A 683 -21.11 -47.15 -19.08
C GLU A 683 -21.32 -46.66 -17.64
N ASN A 684 -21.50 -47.58 -16.69
CA ASN A 684 -21.74 -47.29 -15.27
C ASN A 684 -23.08 -46.60 -14.93
N LEU A 685 -24.14 -46.80 -15.72
CA LEU A 685 -25.48 -46.25 -15.44
C LEU A 685 -25.97 -46.51 -14.00
N ARG A 686 -25.71 -47.70 -13.46
CA ARG A 686 -26.04 -48.05 -12.06
C ARG A 686 -25.37 -47.11 -11.06
N GLN A 687 -24.08 -46.84 -11.23
CA GLN A 687 -23.33 -45.95 -10.34
C GLN A 687 -23.83 -44.50 -10.49
N GLN A 688 -24.03 -44.03 -11.72
CA GLN A 688 -24.55 -42.69 -11.97
C GLN A 688 -25.94 -42.44 -11.38
N ILE A 689 -26.80 -43.47 -11.29
CA ILE A 689 -28.09 -43.37 -10.60
C ILE A 689 -27.87 -43.23 -9.08
N LEU A 690 -26.94 -43.96 -8.49
CA LEU A 690 -26.62 -43.86 -7.06
C LEU A 690 -25.97 -42.51 -6.71
N ASP A 691 -25.11 -41.99 -7.57
CA ASP A 691 -24.45 -40.68 -7.38
C ASP A 691 -25.46 -39.51 -7.35
N LEU A 692 -26.72 -39.71 -7.79
CA LEU A 692 -27.79 -38.72 -7.61
C LEU A 692 -28.21 -38.55 -6.14
N GLU A 693 -27.83 -39.46 -5.24
CA GLU A 693 -28.04 -39.30 -3.80
C GLU A 693 -27.23 -38.11 -3.26
N ASP A 694 -26.00 -37.92 -3.74
CA ASP A 694 -25.15 -36.76 -3.40
C ASP A 694 -25.75 -35.44 -3.91
N ALA A 695 -26.62 -35.51 -4.93
CA ALA A 695 -27.39 -34.38 -5.44
C ALA A 695 -28.70 -34.13 -4.65
N GLY A 696 -29.01 -34.93 -3.63
CA GLY A 696 -30.16 -34.78 -2.74
C GLY A 696 -31.42 -35.55 -3.15
N ILE A 697 -31.33 -36.48 -4.11
CA ILE A 697 -32.46 -37.32 -4.51
C ILE A 697 -32.67 -38.44 -3.49
N LEU A 698 -33.93 -38.69 -3.13
CA LEU A 698 -34.27 -39.66 -2.09
C LEU A 698 -33.88 -41.09 -2.50
N PRO A 699 -33.24 -41.88 -1.61
CA PRO A 699 -32.84 -43.25 -1.91
C PRO A 699 -33.99 -44.15 -2.38
N VAL A 700 -35.22 -43.90 -1.93
CA VAL A 700 -36.42 -44.64 -2.37
C VAL A 700 -36.68 -44.45 -3.86
N VAL A 701 -36.47 -43.24 -4.38
CA VAL A 701 -36.64 -42.92 -5.81
C VAL A 701 -35.57 -43.64 -6.63
N LEU A 702 -34.32 -43.64 -6.16
CA LEU A 702 -33.19 -44.27 -6.84
C LEU A 702 -33.31 -45.80 -6.86
N ASN A 703 -33.64 -46.41 -5.72
CA ASN A 703 -33.85 -47.84 -5.60
C ASN A 703 -35.03 -48.34 -6.48
N PHE A 704 -36.09 -47.54 -6.59
CA PHE A 704 -37.20 -47.85 -7.49
C PHE A 704 -36.74 -47.83 -8.96
N ALA A 705 -35.97 -46.82 -9.36
CA ALA A 705 -35.41 -46.73 -10.71
C ALA A 705 -34.49 -47.91 -11.06
N LEU A 706 -33.60 -48.31 -10.14
CA LEU A 706 -32.71 -49.47 -10.33
C LEU A 706 -33.50 -50.77 -10.50
N LYS A 707 -34.51 -50.99 -9.65
CA LYS A 707 -35.40 -52.17 -9.74
C LYS A 707 -36.16 -52.20 -11.06
N GLU A 708 -36.68 -51.06 -11.50
CA GLU A 708 -37.43 -50.97 -12.76
C GLU A 708 -36.55 -51.18 -14.00
N LEU A 709 -35.26 -50.87 -13.93
CA LEU A 709 -34.30 -51.04 -15.03
C LEU A 709 -33.51 -52.36 -14.99
N ASN A 710 -33.69 -53.18 -13.95
CA ASN A 710 -32.95 -54.42 -13.69
C ASN A 710 -31.41 -54.21 -13.60
N LEU A 711 -30.98 -53.18 -12.85
CA LEU A 711 -29.57 -52.79 -12.69
C LEU A 711 -29.01 -53.02 -11.28
#